data_AF-A0A9P1I2U8-F1
#
_entry.id   AF-A0A9P1I2U8-F1
#
_cell.length_a   1.000
_cell.length_b   1.000
_cell.length_c   1.000
_cell.angle_alpha   90.00
_cell.angle_beta   90.00
_cell.angle_gamma   90.00
#
_symmetry.space_group_name_H-M   'P 1'
#
loop_
_entity.id
_entity.type
_entity.pdbx_description
1 polymer ?
#
loop_
_entity_poly.entity_id
_entity_poly.type
_entity_poly.pdbx_seq_one_letter_code
_entity_poly.pdbx_strand_id
1 'polypeptide(L)'
;MLQHLLLFWLIPFLVGNVSVKIDTTWEQTSILGEISEFVAEKAPNEFWDYLENVEEGGNTRENYENGLKEAAKLIDSGLLPILKLSISTRKYSPRIQLHYKLGESRLCSVYFKYGRQKDCNLENIIIGEKNAEVLYNSDHKFTQNNNNTMIVYGIIGTKELRESIQKMKELVKMGTLSSFVFRNHFTSCSNTNVSLSGYGVELVMKATEYKVINENEEVDPKDLHGVNIEKLKTIHTDLREKLNDLRDYLFKIDDFTKPLKKWELKSLSIQATKMIMESNDPLKTLKKMTQDFPSHSRYLSKVNIDNWKLKRNGYIDEGINELRINGKIIENDVNIFDLIEILENEKQLVDKLFDIGIKDPMKYLTTINYKLDIPKAVFDYRNANPKFLNNVERQYGYSTIKAIIQKVDFGEVLPIAKNVFTLIFVVDPLDRNQDYLLEFARKYNKKQKFVRIGIISEKSKEFVSRIGLYRTPRILLNGELIDDFENVKELENNIYHMIYKQSMYLQNMVYHGDVDDTIKIEDFWLDESFKVQSRVHFSVINASKSKNVLKIPSNSSSLKNVEYSIETQTPIIIWIVGDFKNQRLVSFSKNVLDLYGQKYQIALISNSDCPEISKLNCDKNLNKIIGIKSGETAIVINSIIFGPLKSEELFNKKDFSMIFSSFVKTELKIENLLEFYSIFHGNVKEKRETHKTPKDIIIKENDKTIPKLSITWVLNPTTPEAQYIVNLVELIKNTMNSEIRLVFNPVSKLSNLPINRFYRYVISNELRFDENGEILTNNAVFESLPNKQLMTLGIITHDSWMIELKTTNYDLDNIFIDSKTPNIIAKYTLENVLIEGNCLDNYSNPSKGTQIMVENIINQRRFDTVVMQNLGYFQLKASPGIWKINLLDGGKISKIDGKSEFEHEIVIDSLTGKNLRLEVDKTKNDENPSILRRISNYFTDSLSKNIDFGDEINVFSLASGHLYERFLKIMMLSVVKNTSSRKVNFWILKNYASPSFKETIPELAKKYGFNVHFVEYKWPNWLRRQTEKQRIMWGYKILFLDVLFPLNVEKIIFVDADQVVRADLKELMDFDLEGAPYGYVPFCDSRREMDGFRFWKSGYWANVLGDRKYHISALYVVDLKKFREMSAGDQLRGNYHMLSRDPNSLSNLDQDLPNSMIHEVPIKSLPQEWLWCETWCDDESKNNAKTIDLCNNPMTKEPKLNSAVRIINEWKDLDEETREFSRKPSKIDL
;
A
#
# COMPACT_ATOMS: atom_id res chain seq x y z
N MET A 1 -51.86 6.30 -27.74
CA MET A 1 -51.27 5.23 -26.91
C MET A 1 -49.95 4.72 -27.47
N LEU A 2 -49.87 4.28 -28.74
CA LEU A 2 -48.58 3.91 -29.39
C LEU A 2 -47.53 5.04 -29.43
N GLN A 3 -47.94 6.30 -29.63
CA GLN A 3 -47.02 7.45 -29.57
C GLN A 3 -46.44 7.70 -28.16
N HIS A 4 -47.20 7.41 -27.09
CA HIS A 4 -46.68 7.50 -25.72
C HIS A 4 -45.81 6.31 -25.34
N LEU A 5 -46.06 5.13 -25.92
CA LEU A 5 -45.19 3.94 -25.82
C LEU A 5 -43.86 4.11 -26.58
N LEU A 6 -43.84 4.85 -27.68
CA LEU A 6 -42.62 5.21 -28.41
C LEU A 6 -41.75 6.22 -27.63
N LEU A 7 -42.38 7.21 -26.98
CA LEU A 7 -41.71 8.08 -26.00
C LEU A 7 -41.14 7.28 -24.82
N PHE A 8 -41.84 6.24 -24.39
CA PHE A 8 -41.43 5.32 -23.31
C PHE A 8 -40.12 4.56 -23.59
N TRP A 9 -39.82 4.28 -24.86
CA TRP A 9 -38.54 3.69 -25.28
C TRP A 9 -37.42 4.72 -25.41
N LEU A 10 -37.74 6.00 -25.61
CA LEU A 10 -36.77 7.08 -25.83
C LEU A 10 -36.37 7.83 -24.56
N ILE A 11 -37.15 7.78 -23.48
CA ILE A 11 -36.87 8.52 -22.24
C ILE A 11 -35.58 8.07 -21.52
N PRO A 12 -35.22 6.78 -21.44
CA PRO A 12 -33.91 6.37 -20.93
C PRO A 12 -32.74 6.85 -21.81
N PHE A 13 -33.00 7.16 -23.08
CA PHE A 13 -32.02 7.70 -24.04
C PHE A 13 -31.94 9.24 -24.01
N LEU A 14 -32.75 9.93 -23.20
CA LEU A 14 -32.84 11.39 -23.11
C LEU A 14 -32.06 11.99 -21.92
N VAL A 15 -31.43 11.18 -21.07
CA VAL A 15 -30.64 11.65 -19.92
C VAL A 15 -29.15 11.40 -20.18
N GLY A 16 -28.31 12.43 -20.06
CA GLY A 16 -26.88 12.34 -20.31
C GLY A 16 -26.17 11.36 -19.35
N ASN A 17 -25.36 10.46 -19.90
CA ASN A 17 -24.54 9.53 -19.15
C ASN A 17 -23.17 10.13 -18.80
N VAL A 18 -22.57 9.70 -17.69
CA VAL A 18 -21.17 10.04 -17.37
C VAL A 18 -20.30 8.81 -17.61
N SER A 19 -19.33 8.92 -18.52
CA SER A 19 -18.37 7.87 -18.85
C SER A 19 -16.95 8.29 -18.49
N VAL A 20 -16.23 7.43 -17.77
CA VAL A 20 -14.85 7.69 -17.32
C VAL A 20 -13.96 6.52 -17.65
N LYS A 21 -12.78 6.80 -18.22
CA LYS A 21 -11.75 5.79 -18.48
C LYS A 21 -10.35 6.26 -18.13
N ILE A 22 -9.47 5.31 -17.81
CA ILE A 22 -8.03 5.53 -17.59
C ILE A 22 -7.26 4.73 -18.64
N ASP A 23 -6.43 5.42 -19.41
CA ASP A 23 -5.49 4.83 -20.37
C ASP A 23 -4.04 5.02 -19.86
N THR A 24 -3.07 4.29 -20.39
CA THR A 24 -1.65 4.50 -20.09
C THR A 24 -1.04 5.58 -21.00
N THR A 25 0.23 5.94 -20.74
CA THR A 25 1.04 6.75 -21.65
C THR A 25 1.73 5.93 -22.76
N TRP A 26 1.63 4.60 -22.71
CA TRP A 26 2.20 3.69 -23.70
C TRP A 26 1.14 2.99 -24.53
N GLU A 27 1.53 2.56 -25.71
CA GLU A 27 0.65 1.92 -26.68
C GLU A 27 0.32 0.48 -26.28
N GLN A 28 -0.66 -0.12 -26.94
CA GLN A 28 -1.06 -1.51 -26.71
C GLN A 28 0.13 -2.48 -26.75
N THR A 29 0.26 -3.27 -25.69
CA THR A 29 1.29 -4.30 -25.53
C THR A 29 0.83 -5.64 -26.13
N SER A 30 1.80 -6.49 -26.52
CA SER A 30 1.49 -7.81 -27.06
C SER A 30 0.80 -8.69 -26.02
N ILE A 31 -0.38 -9.22 -26.35
CA ILE A 31 -1.14 -10.13 -25.47
C ILE A 31 -0.40 -11.45 -25.25
N LEU A 32 0.23 -11.99 -26.30
CA LEU A 32 1.10 -13.16 -26.20
C LEU A 32 2.29 -12.87 -25.27
N GLY A 33 2.84 -11.65 -25.36
CA GLY A 33 3.82 -11.12 -24.42
C GLY A 33 3.34 -11.18 -22.98
N GLU A 34 2.20 -10.55 -22.68
CA GLU A 34 1.65 -10.53 -21.32
C GLU A 34 1.36 -11.94 -20.77
N ILE A 35 0.86 -12.86 -21.59
CA ILE A 35 0.65 -14.27 -21.20
C ILE A 35 1.98 -14.96 -20.92
N SER A 36 3.00 -14.74 -21.76
CA SER A 36 4.33 -15.33 -21.56
C SER A 36 4.95 -14.93 -20.23
N GLU A 37 4.74 -13.69 -19.77
CA GLU A 37 5.24 -13.22 -18.48
C GLU A 37 4.53 -13.88 -17.29
N PHE A 38 3.22 -14.14 -17.40
CA PHE A 38 2.52 -14.94 -16.41
C PHE A 38 3.06 -16.38 -16.36
N VAL A 39 3.27 -17.01 -17.52
CA VAL A 39 3.85 -18.37 -17.60
C VAL A 39 5.26 -18.37 -17.00
N ALA A 40 6.09 -17.36 -17.30
CA ALA A 40 7.43 -17.26 -16.73
C ALA A 40 7.42 -17.14 -15.20
N GLU A 41 6.47 -16.39 -14.65
CA GLU A 41 6.34 -16.21 -13.21
C GLU A 41 5.82 -17.48 -12.50
N LYS A 42 4.86 -18.18 -13.10
CA LYS A 42 4.18 -19.32 -12.45
C LYS A 42 4.77 -20.69 -12.80
N ALA A 43 5.30 -20.85 -14.00
CA ALA A 43 5.90 -22.08 -14.52
C ALA A 43 7.22 -21.75 -15.25
N PRO A 44 8.27 -21.29 -14.52
CA PRO A 44 9.51 -20.80 -15.13
C PRO A 44 10.24 -21.84 -16.00
N ASN A 45 10.08 -23.12 -15.70
CA ASN A 45 10.66 -24.21 -16.50
C ASN A 45 9.97 -24.36 -17.87
N GLU A 46 8.69 -24.06 -17.94
CA GLU A 46 7.83 -24.24 -19.12
C GLU A 46 7.79 -22.99 -20.02
N PHE A 47 8.37 -21.87 -19.56
CA PHE A 47 8.40 -20.61 -20.30
C PHE A 47 8.95 -20.76 -21.74
N TRP A 48 10.04 -21.51 -21.89
CA TRP A 48 10.67 -21.72 -23.19
C TRP A 48 9.84 -22.61 -24.10
N ASP A 49 9.07 -23.53 -23.53
CA ASP A 49 8.18 -24.41 -24.27
C ASP A 49 6.93 -23.65 -24.73
N TYR A 50 6.48 -22.64 -23.98
CA TYR A 50 5.46 -21.70 -24.45
C TYR A 50 5.93 -20.94 -25.69
N LEU A 51 7.13 -20.37 -25.67
CA LEU A 51 7.68 -19.59 -26.78
C LEU A 51 7.86 -20.41 -28.06
N GLU A 52 8.17 -21.71 -27.95
CA GLU A 52 8.35 -22.60 -29.09
C GLU A 52 7.05 -23.10 -29.71
N ASN A 53 5.95 -23.14 -28.95
CA ASN A 53 4.69 -23.74 -29.38
C ASN A 53 3.59 -22.72 -29.72
N VAL A 54 3.66 -21.51 -29.18
CA VAL A 54 2.64 -20.48 -29.44
C VAL A 54 2.74 -19.93 -30.86
N GLU A 55 1.59 -19.69 -31.48
CA GLU A 55 1.48 -19.14 -32.85
C GLU A 55 0.69 -17.83 -32.85
N GLU A 56 1.19 -16.87 -33.64
CA GLU A 56 0.51 -15.60 -33.88
C GLU A 56 -0.74 -15.81 -34.76
N GLY A 57 -1.88 -15.29 -34.30
CA GLY A 57 -3.14 -15.26 -35.02
C GLY A 57 -3.30 -13.99 -35.87
N GLY A 58 -4.39 -13.91 -36.65
CA GLY A 58 -4.68 -12.80 -37.54
C GLY A 58 -5.17 -11.51 -36.87
N ASN A 59 -5.65 -11.59 -35.62
CA ASN A 59 -6.10 -10.44 -34.84
C ASN A 59 -5.83 -10.63 -33.32
N THR A 60 -6.09 -9.59 -32.53
CA THR A 60 -5.81 -9.57 -31.08
C THR A 60 -6.60 -10.64 -30.31
N ARG A 61 -7.83 -10.94 -30.74
CA ARG A 61 -8.65 -12.01 -30.15
C ARG A 61 -8.06 -13.40 -30.41
N GLU A 62 -7.66 -13.70 -31.63
CA GLU A 62 -7.03 -14.98 -31.98
C GLU A 62 -5.71 -15.16 -31.22
N ASN A 63 -4.91 -14.09 -31.09
CA ASN A 63 -3.71 -14.09 -30.26
C ASN A 63 -4.02 -14.42 -28.79
N TYR A 64 -5.08 -13.85 -28.23
CA TYR A 64 -5.52 -14.16 -26.87
C TYR A 64 -5.95 -15.63 -26.73
N GLU A 65 -6.76 -16.15 -27.66
CA GLU A 65 -7.28 -17.52 -27.63
C GLU A 65 -6.15 -18.56 -27.81
N ASN A 66 -5.24 -18.36 -28.78
CA ASN A 66 -4.07 -19.21 -29.01
C ASN A 66 -3.12 -19.20 -27.81
N GLY A 67 -2.84 -18.01 -27.26
CA GLY A 67 -1.98 -17.86 -26.09
C GLY A 67 -2.54 -18.57 -24.85
N LEU A 68 -3.85 -18.45 -24.60
CA LEU A 68 -4.51 -19.15 -23.49
C LEU A 68 -4.48 -20.68 -23.68
N LYS A 69 -4.71 -21.15 -24.91
CA LYS A 69 -4.72 -22.59 -25.22
C LYS A 69 -3.37 -23.24 -24.94
N GLU A 70 -2.27 -22.60 -25.34
CA GLU A 70 -0.93 -23.12 -25.07
C GLU A 70 -0.54 -22.96 -23.59
N ALA A 71 -0.85 -21.82 -22.96
CA ALA A 71 -0.59 -21.63 -21.54
C ALA A 71 -1.31 -22.67 -20.67
N ALA A 72 -2.57 -23.00 -21.00
CA ALA A 72 -3.38 -23.99 -20.26
C ALA A 72 -2.79 -25.41 -20.25
N LYS A 73 -1.88 -25.75 -21.17
CA LYS A 73 -1.16 -27.03 -21.16
C LYS A 73 0.03 -27.05 -20.19
N LEU A 74 0.55 -25.87 -19.85
CA LEU A 74 1.81 -25.69 -19.11
C LEU A 74 1.60 -25.28 -17.65
N ILE A 75 0.51 -24.56 -17.36
CA ILE A 75 0.18 -24.11 -15.99
C ILE A 75 -0.87 -25.02 -15.34
N ASP A 76 -0.91 -25.00 -14.00
CA ASP A 76 -1.96 -25.67 -13.24
C ASP A 76 -3.35 -25.20 -13.68
N SER A 77 -4.29 -26.13 -13.85
CA SER A 77 -5.66 -25.83 -14.34
C SER A 77 -6.39 -24.79 -13.48
N GLY A 78 -6.08 -24.75 -12.18
CA GLY A 78 -6.61 -23.77 -11.24
C GLY A 78 -6.14 -22.33 -11.46
N LEU A 79 -5.05 -22.12 -12.19
CA LEU A 79 -4.45 -20.80 -12.46
C LEU A 79 -4.98 -20.15 -13.74
N LEU A 80 -5.60 -20.92 -14.64
CA LEU A 80 -6.12 -20.39 -15.91
C LEU A 80 -7.12 -19.23 -15.73
N PRO A 81 -8.07 -19.26 -14.79
CA PRO A 81 -8.94 -18.12 -14.57
C PRO A 81 -8.22 -16.89 -14.00
N ILE A 82 -7.16 -17.11 -13.21
CA ILE A 82 -6.30 -16.03 -12.69
C ILE A 82 -5.48 -15.41 -13.82
N LEU A 83 -4.98 -16.22 -14.75
CA LEU A 83 -4.32 -15.73 -15.96
C LEU A 83 -5.25 -14.78 -16.71
N LYS A 84 -6.50 -15.19 -16.99
CA LYS A 84 -7.49 -14.33 -17.65
C LYS A 84 -7.70 -12.99 -16.93
N LEU A 85 -7.81 -13.02 -15.60
CA LEU A 85 -7.95 -11.81 -14.77
C LEU A 85 -6.69 -10.94 -14.77
N SER A 86 -5.50 -11.54 -14.77
CA SER A 86 -4.22 -10.82 -14.81
C SER A 86 -4.03 -10.09 -16.14
N ILE A 87 -4.47 -10.72 -17.24
CA ILE A 87 -4.46 -10.12 -18.57
C ILE A 87 -5.53 -9.04 -18.69
N SER A 88 -6.74 -9.23 -18.15
CA SER A 88 -7.80 -8.19 -18.17
C SER A 88 -7.44 -6.94 -17.35
N THR A 89 -6.63 -7.12 -16.30
CA THR A 89 -6.09 -6.04 -15.45
C THR A 89 -4.80 -5.44 -15.98
N ARG A 90 -4.27 -5.95 -17.10
CA ARG A 90 -3.03 -5.48 -17.74
C ARG A 90 -1.81 -5.52 -16.81
N LYS A 91 -1.79 -6.45 -15.84
CA LYS A 91 -0.75 -6.57 -14.80
C LYS A 91 0.67 -6.61 -15.39
N TYR A 92 0.88 -7.33 -16.49
CA TYR A 92 2.20 -7.52 -17.12
C TYR A 92 2.53 -6.52 -18.23
N SER A 93 1.61 -5.64 -18.60
CA SER A 93 1.83 -4.62 -19.64
C SER A 93 3.06 -3.74 -19.38
N PRO A 94 3.34 -3.26 -18.14
CA PRO A 94 4.54 -2.45 -17.89
C PRO A 94 5.86 -3.19 -18.14
N ARG A 95 5.92 -4.51 -17.91
CA ARG A 95 7.12 -5.33 -18.18
C ARG A 95 7.37 -5.49 -19.68
N ILE A 96 6.31 -5.69 -20.46
CA ILE A 96 6.41 -5.68 -21.93
C ILE A 96 6.89 -4.32 -22.42
N GLN A 97 6.35 -3.24 -21.85
CA GLN A 97 6.78 -1.88 -22.19
C GLN A 97 8.24 -1.59 -21.81
N LEU A 98 8.74 -2.18 -20.72
CA LEU A 98 10.17 -2.13 -20.36
C LEU A 98 11.03 -2.80 -21.45
N HIS A 99 10.67 -4.01 -21.89
CA HIS A 99 11.39 -4.71 -22.97
C HIS A 99 11.41 -3.90 -24.26
N TYR A 100 10.29 -3.27 -24.60
CA TYR A 100 10.17 -2.39 -25.77
C TYR A 100 11.09 -1.17 -25.69
N LYS A 101 11.22 -0.54 -24.51
CA LYS A 101 12.15 0.58 -24.30
C LYS A 101 13.63 0.15 -24.32
N LEU A 102 13.91 -1.09 -23.91
CA LEU A 102 15.24 -1.69 -23.97
C LEU A 102 15.65 -2.12 -25.39
N GLY A 103 14.69 -2.26 -26.31
CA GLY A 103 14.96 -2.59 -27.70
C GLY A 103 15.40 -1.36 -28.51
N GLU A 104 16.48 -1.49 -29.29
CA GLU A 104 17.07 -0.38 -30.04
C GLU A 104 16.76 -0.40 -31.55
N SER A 105 16.44 -1.58 -32.12
CA SER A 105 16.18 -1.77 -33.56
C SER A 105 14.72 -2.12 -33.78
N ARG A 106 14.12 -1.66 -34.89
CA ARG A 106 12.76 -2.03 -35.36
C ARG A 106 12.76 -2.64 -36.77
N LEU A 107 13.93 -3.03 -37.27
CA LEU A 107 14.13 -3.39 -38.68
C LEU A 107 13.76 -4.85 -39.01
N CYS A 108 13.69 -5.74 -38.02
CA CYS A 108 13.46 -7.17 -38.21
C CYS A 108 12.62 -7.75 -37.07
N SER A 109 11.90 -8.86 -37.34
CA SER A 109 11.03 -9.53 -36.36
C SER A 109 11.81 -10.17 -35.20
N VAL A 110 13.06 -10.58 -35.46
CA VAL A 110 14.01 -11.10 -34.48
C VAL A 110 15.38 -10.49 -34.74
N TYR A 111 16.08 -10.11 -33.68
CA TYR A 111 17.50 -9.77 -33.73
C TYR A 111 18.24 -10.17 -32.47
N PHE A 112 19.55 -10.31 -32.61
CA PHE A 112 20.44 -10.80 -31.58
C PHE A 112 21.38 -9.68 -31.15
N LYS A 113 21.68 -9.61 -29.86
CA LYS A 113 22.64 -8.67 -29.27
C LYS A 113 23.68 -9.46 -28.47
N TYR A 114 24.94 -9.16 -28.71
CA TYR A 114 26.07 -9.72 -27.98
C TYR A 114 27.13 -8.63 -27.75
N GLY A 115 27.17 -8.10 -26.52
CA GLY A 115 28.00 -6.95 -26.16
C GLY A 115 27.59 -5.71 -26.94
N ARG A 116 28.48 -5.23 -27.82
CA ARG A 116 28.21 -4.08 -28.72
C ARG A 116 27.70 -4.49 -30.10
N GLN A 117 27.74 -5.78 -30.44
CA GLN A 117 27.27 -6.29 -31.72
C GLN A 117 25.76 -6.47 -31.69
N LYS A 118 25.08 -6.09 -32.78
CA LYS A 118 23.67 -6.35 -33.01
C LYS A 118 23.42 -6.66 -34.49
N ASP A 119 22.70 -7.73 -34.76
CA ASP A 119 22.34 -8.12 -36.13
C ASP A 119 21.05 -8.95 -36.12
N CYS A 120 20.29 -8.90 -37.22
CA CYS A 120 19.11 -9.74 -37.42
C CYS A 120 19.51 -11.19 -37.70
N ASN A 121 20.70 -11.41 -38.29
CA ASN A 121 21.23 -12.73 -38.57
C ASN A 121 22.28 -13.14 -37.53
N LEU A 122 22.04 -14.27 -36.88
CA LEU A 122 22.93 -14.83 -35.85
C LEU A 122 24.36 -15.09 -36.36
N GLU A 123 24.52 -15.47 -37.63
CA GLU A 123 25.81 -15.79 -38.25
C GLU A 123 26.76 -14.58 -38.35
N ASN A 124 26.22 -13.36 -38.36
CA ASN A 124 27.01 -12.14 -38.42
C ASN A 124 27.59 -11.75 -37.05
N ILE A 125 27.14 -12.39 -35.96
CA ILE A 125 27.60 -12.08 -34.61
C ILE A 125 28.78 -12.98 -34.25
N ILE A 126 29.93 -12.36 -34.01
CA ILE A 126 31.14 -13.05 -33.60
C ILE A 126 31.10 -13.26 -32.08
N ILE A 127 30.88 -14.51 -31.68
CA ILE A 127 30.91 -14.94 -30.27
C ILE A 127 32.38 -15.05 -29.84
N GLY A 128 32.81 -14.17 -28.92
CA GLY A 128 34.24 -13.94 -28.62
C GLY A 128 34.47 -13.32 -27.23
N GLU A 129 35.38 -12.33 -27.13
CA GLU A 129 35.85 -11.76 -25.85
C GLU A 129 34.74 -11.43 -24.83
N LYS A 130 35.07 -11.66 -23.55
CA LYS A 130 34.20 -11.48 -22.37
C LYS A 130 33.66 -10.05 -22.27
N ASN A 131 32.48 -9.81 -22.83
CA ASN A 131 31.68 -8.63 -22.53
C ASN A 131 30.52 -9.05 -21.64
N ALA A 132 30.51 -8.56 -20.40
CA ALA A 132 29.38 -8.76 -19.50
C ALA A 132 28.22 -7.88 -19.99
N GLU A 133 27.12 -8.49 -20.41
CA GLU A 133 25.87 -7.76 -20.66
C GLU A 133 25.17 -7.44 -19.34
N VAL A 134 24.50 -6.28 -19.29
CA VAL A 134 23.69 -5.91 -18.13
C VAL A 134 22.37 -6.70 -18.19
N LEU A 135 22.21 -7.61 -17.24
CA LEU A 135 21.04 -8.45 -17.08
C LEU A 135 20.22 -7.95 -15.90
N TYR A 136 18.92 -7.83 -16.09
CA TYR A 136 17.99 -7.38 -15.06
C TYR A 136 17.29 -8.57 -14.40
N ASN A 137 16.74 -8.37 -13.20
CA ASN A 137 16.00 -9.43 -12.49
C ASN A 137 14.75 -9.91 -13.25
N SER A 138 14.22 -9.10 -14.16
CA SER A 138 13.08 -9.45 -15.02
C SER A 138 13.47 -10.27 -16.26
N ASP A 139 14.76 -10.44 -16.55
CA ASP A 139 15.21 -11.16 -17.73
C ASP A 139 15.08 -12.68 -17.56
N HIS A 140 14.47 -13.34 -18.55
CA HIS A 140 14.32 -14.80 -18.58
C HIS A 140 15.58 -15.47 -19.12
N LYS A 141 16.27 -16.26 -18.28
CA LYS A 141 17.56 -16.88 -18.61
C LYS A 141 17.42 -18.37 -18.92
N PHE A 142 17.95 -18.79 -20.06
CA PHE A 142 18.14 -20.21 -20.39
C PHE A 142 19.54 -20.62 -19.92
N THR A 143 19.62 -21.20 -18.71
CA THR A 143 20.81 -21.65 -17.89
C THR A 143 21.38 -20.67 -16.85
N GLN A 144 22.17 -21.20 -15.89
CA GLN A 144 22.68 -20.46 -14.71
C GLN A 144 24.09 -19.85 -14.87
N ASN A 145 24.77 -20.03 -16.01
CA ASN A 145 26.11 -19.48 -16.21
C ASN A 145 26.06 -18.09 -16.87
N ASN A 146 26.51 -17.05 -16.15
CA ASN A 146 26.48 -15.65 -16.61
C ASN A 146 27.64 -15.28 -17.55
N ASN A 147 28.53 -16.22 -17.90
CA ASN A 147 29.64 -15.94 -18.81
C ASN A 147 29.18 -16.06 -20.26
N ASN A 148 29.38 -15.06 -21.11
CA ASN A 148 29.00 -15.09 -22.53
C ASN A 148 27.49 -15.28 -22.75
N THR A 149 26.68 -14.39 -22.17
CA THR A 149 25.23 -14.34 -22.41
C THR A 149 24.92 -13.58 -23.71
N MET A 150 23.98 -14.09 -24.51
CA MET A 150 23.42 -13.39 -25.67
C MET A 150 21.97 -12.96 -25.38
N ILE A 151 21.58 -11.74 -25.77
CA ILE A 151 20.18 -11.30 -25.70
C ILE A 151 19.51 -11.48 -27.06
N VAL A 152 18.36 -12.17 -27.05
CA VAL A 152 17.47 -12.37 -28.19
C VAL A 152 16.28 -11.45 -28.03
N TYR A 153 16.09 -10.54 -28.98
CA TYR A 153 14.88 -9.73 -29.09
C TYR A 153 14.00 -10.34 -30.18
N GLY A 154 12.73 -10.64 -29.89
CA GLY A 154 11.84 -11.19 -30.90
C GLY A 154 10.35 -11.02 -30.60
N ILE A 155 9.54 -11.12 -31.66
CA ILE A 155 8.08 -11.09 -31.58
C ILE A 155 7.56 -12.50 -31.32
N ILE A 156 6.86 -12.68 -30.20
CA ILE A 156 6.27 -13.97 -29.80
C ILE A 156 5.20 -14.41 -30.80
N GLY A 157 5.22 -15.70 -31.16
CA GLY A 157 4.27 -16.31 -32.10
C GLY A 157 4.80 -16.39 -33.53
N THR A 158 5.86 -15.64 -33.87
CA THR A 158 6.47 -15.69 -35.20
C THR A 158 7.27 -16.97 -35.42
N LYS A 159 7.32 -17.43 -36.68
CA LYS A 159 8.09 -18.63 -37.05
C LYS A 159 9.59 -18.39 -36.88
N GLU A 160 10.06 -17.19 -37.20
CA GLU A 160 11.46 -16.79 -37.09
C GLU A 160 11.97 -16.88 -35.65
N LEU A 161 11.15 -16.49 -34.66
CA LEU A 161 11.52 -16.59 -33.25
C LEU A 161 11.63 -18.05 -32.80
N ARG A 162 10.67 -18.90 -33.19
CA ARG A 162 10.68 -20.33 -32.84
C ARG A 162 11.95 -21.03 -33.33
N GLU A 163 12.28 -20.83 -34.60
CA GLU A 163 13.52 -21.38 -35.19
C GLU A 163 14.78 -20.81 -34.52
N SER A 164 14.76 -19.51 -34.16
CA SER A 164 15.87 -18.85 -33.48
C SER A 164 16.09 -19.39 -32.06
N ILE A 165 15.03 -19.59 -31.28
CA ILE A 165 15.13 -20.16 -29.92
C ILE A 165 15.69 -21.58 -29.98
N GLN A 166 15.23 -22.42 -30.91
CA GLN A 166 15.75 -23.78 -31.08
C GLN A 166 17.25 -23.79 -31.38
N LYS A 167 17.69 -22.94 -32.34
CA LYS A 167 19.12 -22.76 -32.65
C LYS A 167 19.92 -22.28 -31.43
N MET A 168 19.38 -21.35 -30.64
CA MET A 168 20.04 -20.86 -29.43
C MET A 168 20.15 -21.94 -28.34
N LYS A 169 19.12 -22.76 -28.15
CA LYS A 169 19.18 -23.93 -27.25
C LYS A 169 20.26 -24.92 -27.70
N GLU A 170 20.42 -25.15 -29.01
CA GLU A 170 21.47 -26.00 -29.57
C GLU A 170 22.87 -25.44 -29.31
N LEU A 171 23.09 -24.14 -29.52
CA LEU A 171 24.39 -23.49 -29.26
C LEU A 171 24.80 -23.57 -27.78
N VAL A 172 23.83 -23.48 -26.87
CA VAL A 172 24.08 -23.68 -25.43
C VAL A 172 24.42 -25.15 -25.13
N LYS A 173 23.71 -26.11 -25.74
CA LYS A 173 24.01 -27.55 -25.59
C LYS A 173 25.39 -27.92 -26.14
N MET A 174 25.83 -27.29 -27.23
CA MET A 174 27.16 -27.48 -27.83
C MET A 174 28.29 -26.80 -27.03
N GLY A 175 27.95 -25.95 -26.06
CA GLY A 175 28.91 -25.23 -25.22
C GLY A 175 29.53 -23.97 -25.86
N THR A 176 29.04 -23.55 -27.04
CA THR A 176 29.48 -22.32 -27.73
C THR A 176 29.01 -21.07 -27.01
N LEU A 177 27.80 -21.11 -26.44
CA LEU A 177 27.25 -20.08 -25.56
C LEU A 177 27.00 -20.68 -24.18
N SER A 178 27.21 -19.91 -23.11
CA SER A 178 26.90 -20.44 -21.77
C SER A 178 25.43 -20.21 -21.41
N SER A 179 24.84 -19.10 -21.83
CA SER A 179 23.43 -18.77 -21.59
C SER A 179 22.89 -17.81 -22.65
N PHE A 180 21.57 -17.70 -22.75
CA PHE A 180 20.91 -16.61 -23.48
C PHE A 180 19.67 -16.10 -22.73
N VAL A 181 19.27 -14.89 -23.10
CA VAL A 181 18.13 -14.16 -22.51
C VAL A 181 17.17 -13.78 -23.62
N PHE A 182 15.87 -13.85 -23.33
CA PHE A 182 14.84 -13.36 -24.23
C PHE A 182 14.23 -12.04 -23.73
N ARG A 183 14.04 -11.09 -24.65
CA ARG A 183 13.30 -9.84 -24.43
C ARG A 183 12.26 -9.66 -25.53
N ASN A 184 11.07 -9.22 -25.13
CA ASN A 184 9.97 -8.96 -26.07
C ASN A 184 10.31 -7.82 -27.05
N HIS A 185 9.90 -7.99 -28.31
CA HIS A 185 10.13 -7.03 -29.39
C HIS A 185 8.83 -6.69 -30.15
N PHE A 186 8.84 -5.63 -30.95
CA PHE A 186 7.75 -5.22 -31.82
C PHE A 186 8.29 -4.51 -33.07
N THR A 187 7.61 -4.67 -34.20
CA THR A 187 7.94 -4.04 -35.48
C THR A 187 7.07 -2.80 -35.75
N SER A 188 5.78 -2.88 -35.44
CA SER A 188 4.80 -1.78 -35.60
C SER A 188 4.08 -1.46 -34.29
N CYS A 189 3.91 -0.17 -34.07
CA CYS A 189 3.20 0.43 -32.95
C CYS A 189 1.69 0.47 -33.21
N SER A 190 0.86 0.16 -32.21
CA SER A 190 -0.58 0.43 -32.27
C SER A 190 -0.84 1.91 -32.01
N ASN A 191 -1.81 2.50 -32.70
CA ASN A 191 -2.21 3.90 -32.46
C ASN A 191 -3.06 4.09 -31.19
N THR A 192 -3.38 3.01 -30.47
CA THR A 192 -4.19 3.07 -29.25
C THR A 192 -3.36 2.78 -28.00
N ASN A 193 -3.67 3.47 -26.91
CA ASN A 193 -3.04 3.26 -25.61
C ASN A 193 -3.71 2.11 -24.85
N VAL A 194 -2.97 1.49 -23.93
CA VAL A 194 -3.51 0.44 -23.06
C VAL A 194 -4.58 1.05 -22.15
N SER A 195 -5.82 0.55 -22.24
CA SER A 195 -6.88 0.87 -21.29
C SER A 195 -6.69 0.05 -20.02
N LEU A 196 -6.64 0.72 -18.87
CA LEU A 196 -6.45 0.09 -17.57
C LEU A 196 -7.78 -0.34 -16.95
N SER A 197 -7.70 -1.26 -15.99
CA SER A 197 -8.80 -1.61 -15.08
C SER A 197 -8.27 -1.73 -13.65
N GLY A 198 -9.15 -1.97 -12.67
CA GLY A 198 -8.79 -2.04 -11.26
C GLY A 198 -8.89 -0.71 -10.50
N TYR A 199 -9.71 0.24 -10.97
CA TYR A 199 -9.95 1.52 -10.32
C TYR A 199 -11.44 1.76 -10.07
N GLY A 200 -11.72 2.55 -9.03
CA GLY A 200 -13.05 3.04 -8.70
C GLY A 200 -13.28 4.45 -9.24
N VAL A 201 -14.51 4.72 -9.66
CA VAL A 201 -14.98 6.06 -10.01
C VAL A 201 -16.16 6.39 -9.11
N GLU A 202 -16.16 7.59 -8.57
CA GLU A 202 -17.24 8.07 -7.71
C GLU A 202 -17.83 9.39 -8.23
N LEU A 203 -19.13 9.56 -8.01
CA LEU A 203 -19.81 10.85 -8.14
C LEU A 203 -20.33 11.22 -6.76
N VAL A 204 -19.63 12.13 -6.10
CA VAL A 204 -19.96 12.60 -4.76
C VAL A 204 -20.96 13.75 -4.90
N MET A 205 -22.05 13.69 -4.14
CA MET A 205 -23.00 14.80 -4.10
C MET A 205 -22.38 15.96 -3.31
N LYS A 206 -22.30 17.15 -3.92
CA LYS A 206 -22.00 18.36 -3.18
C LYS A 206 -23.20 18.68 -2.29
N ALA A 207 -22.94 19.01 -1.03
CA ALA A 207 -23.98 19.44 -0.11
C ALA A 207 -24.62 20.73 -0.64
N THR A 208 -25.78 20.60 -1.29
CA THR A 208 -26.80 21.66 -1.23
C THR A 208 -27.15 21.75 0.25
N GLU A 209 -26.75 22.83 0.93
CA GLU A 209 -26.95 23.05 2.37
C GLU A 209 -28.10 22.21 2.94
N TYR A 210 -27.77 21.10 3.63
CA TYR A 210 -28.73 20.32 4.40
C TYR A 210 -29.13 21.13 5.64
N LYS A 211 -29.73 22.30 5.42
CA LYS A 211 -30.50 22.97 6.45
C LYS A 211 -31.75 22.15 6.65
N VAL A 212 -31.86 21.61 7.86
CA VAL A 212 -33.09 21.07 8.43
C VAL A 212 -34.19 22.12 8.19
N ILE A 213 -35.12 21.85 7.28
CA ILE A 213 -36.32 22.65 7.11
C ILE A 213 -37.27 22.26 8.23
N ASN A 214 -37.83 23.26 8.91
CA ASN A 214 -38.87 23.07 9.93
C ASN A 214 -40.08 22.36 9.32
N GLU A 215 -40.68 21.50 10.13
CA GLU A 215 -41.83 20.68 9.78
C GLU A 215 -43.02 21.56 9.39
N ASN A 216 -43.56 21.35 8.18
CA ASN A 216 -44.99 21.33 7.83
C ASN A 216 -45.13 21.32 6.31
N GLU A 217 -45.14 20.13 5.72
CA GLU A 217 -45.79 19.85 4.43
C GLU A 217 -45.88 18.32 4.28
N GLU A 218 -47.04 17.77 4.62
CA GLU A 218 -47.39 16.38 4.33
C GLU A 218 -47.84 16.28 2.87
N VAL A 219 -47.18 15.40 2.09
CA VAL A 219 -47.64 15.00 0.76
C VAL A 219 -48.05 13.54 0.82
N ASP A 220 -49.30 13.27 0.45
CA ASP A 220 -49.95 11.96 0.46
C ASP A 220 -49.29 11.00 -0.57
N PRO A 221 -48.78 9.82 -0.17
CA PRO A 221 -47.93 8.95 -1.01
C PRO A 221 -48.67 8.10 -2.07
N LYS A 222 -49.91 8.44 -2.46
CA LYS A 222 -50.76 7.59 -3.32
C LYS A 222 -50.88 8.03 -4.78
N ASP A 223 -50.52 9.26 -5.12
CA ASP A 223 -50.51 9.75 -6.51
C ASP A 223 -49.14 10.34 -6.88
N LEU A 224 -48.39 9.65 -7.73
CA LEU A 224 -47.19 10.22 -8.37
C LEU A 224 -47.59 10.80 -9.72
N HIS A 225 -47.45 12.12 -9.87
CA HIS A 225 -47.76 12.87 -11.10
C HIS A 225 -49.13 12.55 -11.74
N GLY A 226 -50.15 12.21 -10.93
CA GLY A 226 -51.50 11.87 -11.41
C GLY A 226 -51.65 10.48 -12.04
N VAL A 227 -50.68 9.57 -11.84
CA VAL A 227 -50.71 8.20 -12.37
C VAL A 227 -50.92 7.18 -11.24
N ASN A 228 -52.12 6.58 -11.19
CA ASN A 228 -52.44 5.52 -10.24
C ASN A 228 -51.94 4.15 -10.74
N ILE A 229 -50.73 3.78 -10.32
CA ILE A 229 -50.03 2.56 -10.77
C ILE A 229 -50.72 1.28 -10.28
N GLU A 230 -51.43 1.32 -9.15
CA GLU A 230 -52.20 0.16 -8.68
C GLU A 230 -53.39 -0.14 -9.60
N LYS A 231 -54.05 0.90 -10.10
CA LYS A 231 -55.11 0.77 -11.11
C LYS A 231 -54.56 0.31 -12.46
N LEU A 232 -53.35 0.71 -12.84
CA LEU A 232 -52.70 0.22 -14.07
C LEU A 232 -52.28 -1.25 -13.98
N LYS A 233 -51.85 -1.72 -12.79
CA LYS A 233 -51.49 -3.12 -12.54
C LYS A 233 -52.69 -4.07 -12.54
N THR A 234 -53.88 -3.57 -12.22
CA THR A 234 -55.13 -4.34 -12.29
C THR A 234 -55.68 -4.40 -13.71
N ILE A 235 -55.45 -3.36 -14.54
CA ILE A 235 -55.89 -3.30 -15.94
C ILE A 235 -54.93 -4.04 -16.89
N HIS A 236 -53.62 -3.95 -16.67
CA HIS A 236 -52.59 -4.56 -17.53
C HIS A 236 -51.70 -5.51 -16.70
N THR A 237 -52.12 -6.78 -16.62
CA THR A 237 -51.45 -7.82 -15.82
C THR A 237 -50.14 -8.31 -16.43
N ASP A 238 -49.98 -8.16 -17.74
CA ASP A 238 -48.82 -8.49 -18.57
C ASP A 238 -47.65 -7.50 -18.43
N LEU A 239 -47.91 -6.26 -18.00
CA LEU A 239 -46.91 -5.19 -17.87
C LEU A 239 -46.47 -4.94 -16.42
N ARG A 240 -46.76 -5.86 -15.49
CA ARG A 240 -46.52 -5.67 -14.04
C ARG A 240 -45.06 -5.35 -13.67
N GLU A 241 -44.08 -6.01 -14.28
CA GLU A 241 -42.66 -5.71 -14.03
C GLU A 241 -42.29 -4.32 -14.55
N LYS A 242 -42.69 -3.97 -15.78
CA LYS A 242 -42.42 -2.64 -16.37
C LYS A 242 -43.13 -1.50 -15.63
N LEU A 243 -44.30 -1.77 -15.04
CA LEU A 243 -45.02 -0.82 -14.18
C LEU A 243 -44.34 -0.66 -12.81
N ASN A 244 -43.62 -1.67 -12.32
CA ASN A 244 -42.74 -1.52 -11.15
C ASN A 244 -41.52 -0.66 -11.50
N ASP A 245 -40.89 -0.89 -12.65
CA ASP A 245 -39.78 -0.06 -13.12
C ASP A 245 -40.19 1.41 -13.30
N LEU A 246 -41.39 1.66 -13.85
CA LEU A 246 -41.95 3.00 -13.97
C LEU A 246 -42.23 3.65 -12.60
N ARG A 247 -42.79 2.89 -11.65
CA ARG A 247 -43.00 3.36 -10.28
C ARG A 247 -41.67 3.79 -9.67
N ASP A 248 -40.66 2.93 -9.76
CA ASP A 248 -39.33 3.18 -9.22
C ASP A 248 -38.68 4.40 -9.89
N TYR A 249 -38.88 4.58 -11.20
CA TYR A 249 -38.40 5.74 -11.94
C TYR A 249 -39.07 7.06 -11.54
N LEU A 250 -40.41 7.09 -11.45
CA LEU A 250 -41.15 8.30 -11.06
C LEU A 250 -40.86 8.70 -9.60
N PHE A 251 -40.73 7.71 -8.70
CA PHE A 251 -40.32 7.97 -7.31
C PHE A 251 -38.89 8.52 -7.20
N LYS A 252 -37.96 8.06 -8.05
CA LYS A 252 -36.58 8.58 -8.09
C LYS A 252 -36.51 10.06 -8.50
N ILE A 253 -37.45 10.54 -9.32
CA ILE A 253 -37.43 11.90 -9.87
C ILE A 253 -38.02 12.92 -8.89
N ASP A 254 -39.17 12.62 -8.27
CA ASP A 254 -39.94 13.62 -7.50
C ASP A 254 -39.42 13.78 -6.05
N ASP A 255 -38.88 12.72 -5.44
CA ASP A 255 -38.61 12.65 -3.99
C ASP A 255 -37.11 12.75 -3.63
N PHE A 256 -36.19 12.69 -4.60
CA PHE A 256 -34.73 12.78 -4.36
C PHE A 256 -34.28 14.16 -3.88
N THR A 257 -35.03 15.21 -4.21
CA THR A 257 -34.70 16.60 -3.87
C THR A 257 -34.96 16.97 -2.40
N LYS A 258 -35.68 16.13 -1.63
CA LYS A 258 -36.05 16.40 -0.23
C LYS A 258 -35.08 15.73 0.75
N PRO A 259 -34.55 16.44 1.76
CA PRO A 259 -33.59 15.88 2.71
C PRO A 259 -34.24 14.91 3.71
N LEU A 260 -33.50 13.87 4.13
CA LEU A 260 -33.94 12.90 5.15
C LEU A 260 -33.95 13.51 6.56
N LYS A 261 -34.94 13.13 7.39
CA LYS A 261 -35.02 13.53 8.80
C LYS A 261 -34.03 12.72 9.66
N LYS A 262 -33.56 13.29 10.78
CA LYS A 262 -32.59 12.65 11.68
C LYS A 262 -33.02 11.26 12.21
N TRP A 263 -34.31 11.05 12.45
CA TRP A 263 -34.80 9.75 12.94
C TRP A 263 -34.87 8.69 11.84
N GLU A 264 -35.06 9.10 10.58
CA GLU A 264 -35.06 8.21 9.40
C GLU A 264 -33.67 7.65 9.11
N LEU A 265 -32.61 8.37 9.52
CA LEU A 265 -31.23 7.93 9.36
C LEU A 265 -30.83 6.82 10.33
N LYS A 266 -31.38 6.83 11.56
CA LYS A 266 -30.89 6.01 12.68
C LYS A 266 -30.79 4.52 12.34
N SER A 267 -31.77 4.00 11.59
CA SER A 267 -31.93 2.57 11.35
C SER A 267 -31.62 2.11 9.92
N LEU A 268 -31.09 3.01 9.06
CA LEU A 268 -30.86 2.71 7.64
C LEU A 268 -30.00 1.46 7.41
N SER A 269 -28.97 1.24 8.23
CA SER A 269 -28.07 0.08 8.09
C SER A 269 -28.78 -1.25 8.39
N ILE A 270 -29.70 -1.26 9.35
CA ILE A 270 -30.51 -2.45 9.66
C ILE A 270 -31.56 -2.67 8.54
N GLN A 271 -32.21 -1.59 8.08
CA GLN A 271 -33.19 -1.64 6.98
C GLN A 271 -32.57 -2.17 5.68
N ALA A 272 -31.37 -1.67 5.36
CA ALA A 272 -30.53 -2.15 4.28
C ALA A 272 -30.31 -3.67 4.36
N THR A 273 -29.79 -4.12 5.51
CA THR A 273 -29.46 -5.52 5.74
C THR A 273 -30.69 -6.41 5.62
N LYS A 274 -31.83 -6.01 6.20
CA LYS A 274 -33.08 -6.74 6.11
C LYS A 274 -33.53 -6.89 4.66
N MET A 275 -33.55 -5.80 3.90
CA MET A 275 -33.97 -5.81 2.49
C MET A 275 -33.10 -6.73 1.64
N ILE A 276 -31.78 -6.73 1.87
CA ILE A 276 -30.85 -7.59 1.14
C ILE A 276 -31.12 -9.07 1.48
N MET A 277 -31.25 -9.39 2.76
CA MET A 277 -31.45 -10.77 3.23
C MET A 277 -32.79 -11.38 2.81
N GLU A 278 -33.84 -10.57 2.73
CA GLU A 278 -35.19 -11.02 2.34
C GLU A 278 -35.41 -11.03 0.82
N SER A 279 -34.45 -10.53 0.03
CA SER A 279 -34.57 -10.50 -1.43
C SER A 279 -34.32 -11.87 -2.07
N ASN A 280 -34.94 -12.10 -3.24
CA ASN A 280 -34.77 -13.34 -4.01
C ASN A 280 -33.33 -13.51 -4.54
N ASP A 281 -32.66 -12.40 -4.89
CA ASP A 281 -31.25 -12.37 -5.29
C ASP A 281 -30.50 -11.34 -4.42
N PRO A 282 -29.94 -11.80 -3.28
CA PRO A 282 -29.27 -10.92 -2.35
C PRO A 282 -28.02 -10.23 -2.90
N LEU A 283 -27.25 -10.89 -3.78
CA LEU A 283 -26.02 -10.29 -4.32
C LEU A 283 -26.36 -9.16 -5.29
N LYS A 284 -27.33 -9.39 -6.19
CA LYS A 284 -27.79 -8.35 -7.13
C LYS A 284 -28.43 -7.17 -6.39
N THR A 285 -29.22 -7.46 -5.35
CA THR A 285 -29.84 -6.42 -4.50
C THR A 285 -28.79 -5.61 -3.77
N LEU A 286 -27.80 -6.27 -3.14
CA LEU A 286 -26.65 -5.62 -2.49
C LEU A 286 -25.89 -4.71 -3.47
N LYS A 287 -25.61 -5.19 -4.69
CA LYS A 287 -24.88 -4.42 -5.71
C LYS A 287 -25.65 -3.17 -6.14
N LYS A 288 -26.90 -3.33 -6.57
CA LYS A 288 -27.76 -2.21 -7.01
C LYS A 288 -27.90 -1.17 -5.91
N MET A 289 -28.13 -1.64 -4.69
CA MET A 289 -28.34 -0.78 -3.53
C MET A 289 -27.08 -0.03 -3.10
N THR A 290 -25.91 -0.66 -3.10
CA THR A 290 -24.66 -0.01 -2.67
C THR A 290 -24.11 0.94 -3.73
N GLN A 291 -24.14 0.56 -5.02
CA GLN A 291 -23.62 1.38 -6.11
C GLN A 291 -24.34 2.72 -6.26
N ASP A 292 -25.67 2.74 -6.05
CA ASP A 292 -26.52 3.93 -6.17
C ASP A 292 -27.21 4.28 -4.83
N PHE A 293 -26.51 4.03 -3.71
CA PHE A 293 -27.07 4.17 -2.36
C PHE A 293 -27.79 5.48 -2.08
N PRO A 294 -27.29 6.66 -2.50
CA PRO A 294 -28.02 7.92 -2.29
C PRO A 294 -29.45 7.88 -2.81
N SER A 295 -29.67 7.31 -4.01
CA SER A 295 -31.00 7.19 -4.62
C SER A 295 -31.91 6.18 -3.93
N HIS A 296 -31.36 5.25 -3.15
CA HIS A 296 -32.11 4.23 -2.43
C HIS A 296 -32.40 4.58 -0.96
N SER A 297 -31.66 5.51 -0.38
CA SER A 297 -31.72 5.90 1.04
C SER A 297 -33.14 6.20 1.55
N ARG A 298 -33.94 6.94 0.79
CA ARG A 298 -35.34 7.29 1.12
C ARG A 298 -36.29 6.11 1.09
N TYR A 299 -36.08 5.18 0.17
CA TYR A 299 -36.89 3.96 0.11
C TYR A 299 -36.61 3.06 1.31
N LEU A 300 -35.34 2.94 1.68
CA LEU A 300 -34.89 2.14 2.83
C LEU A 300 -35.44 2.65 4.15
N SER A 301 -35.52 3.97 4.34
CA SER A 301 -36.03 4.56 5.58
C SER A 301 -37.49 4.18 5.87
N LYS A 302 -38.27 3.80 4.84
CA LYS A 302 -39.67 3.38 4.95
C LYS A 302 -39.83 1.88 5.28
N VAL A 303 -38.74 1.10 5.30
CA VAL A 303 -38.79 -0.35 5.60
C VAL A 303 -39.07 -0.57 7.08
N ASN A 304 -40.14 -1.32 7.39
CA ASN A 304 -40.48 -1.66 8.78
C ASN A 304 -39.48 -2.68 9.37
N ILE A 305 -39.03 -2.44 10.60
CA ILE A 305 -38.02 -3.21 11.34
C ILE A 305 -38.64 -3.98 12.52
N ASP A 306 -39.94 -3.84 12.80
CA ASP A 306 -40.58 -4.48 13.96
C ASP A 306 -40.23 -5.99 14.03
N ASN A 307 -39.69 -6.40 15.19
CA ASN A 307 -39.17 -7.74 15.51
C ASN A 307 -37.87 -8.22 14.81
N TRP A 308 -37.18 -7.38 14.02
CA TRP A 308 -35.90 -7.74 13.42
C TRP A 308 -34.72 -7.48 14.38
N LYS A 309 -34.25 -8.53 15.07
CA LYS A 309 -33.02 -8.50 15.88
C LYS A 309 -31.91 -9.31 15.20
N LEU A 310 -30.78 -8.67 14.93
CA LEU A 310 -29.54 -9.37 14.57
C LEU A 310 -28.85 -9.79 15.89
N LYS A 311 -28.57 -11.10 16.07
CA LYS A 311 -27.73 -11.52 17.19
C LYS A 311 -26.32 -10.96 16.94
N ARG A 312 -25.83 -10.13 17.85
CA ARG A 312 -24.47 -9.57 17.76
C ARG A 312 -23.45 -10.70 17.75
N ASN A 313 -22.47 -10.62 16.87
CA ASN A 313 -21.26 -11.43 16.95
C ASN A 313 -20.42 -10.87 18.10
N GLY A 314 -20.16 -11.65 19.14
CA GLY A 314 -19.33 -11.22 20.27
C GLY A 314 -17.84 -11.08 19.94
N TYR A 315 -17.43 -11.29 18.67
CA TYR A 315 -16.04 -11.33 18.23
C TYR A 315 -15.62 -10.12 17.36
N ILE A 316 -16.58 -9.41 16.76
CA ILE A 316 -16.30 -8.30 15.83
C ILE A 316 -17.17 -7.12 16.25
N ASP A 317 -16.54 -5.94 16.41
CA ASP A 317 -17.27 -4.72 16.75
C ASP A 317 -18.25 -4.32 15.64
N GLU A 318 -19.30 -3.61 16.02
CA GLU A 318 -20.38 -3.20 15.14
C GLU A 318 -19.87 -2.29 14.00
N GLY A 319 -20.26 -2.57 12.76
CA GLY A 319 -19.91 -1.75 11.59
C GLY A 319 -18.55 -2.04 10.94
N ILE A 320 -17.74 -2.93 11.52
CA ILE A 320 -16.46 -3.35 10.93
C ILE A 320 -16.72 -4.25 9.70
N ASN A 321 -15.99 -3.95 8.62
CA ASN A 321 -15.82 -4.82 7.47
C ASN A 321 -14.56 -5.68 7.66
N GLU A 322 -14.59 -6.95 7.24
CA GLU A 322 -13.43 -7.86 7.34
C GLU A 322 -13.49 -8.93 6.24
N LEU A 323 -12.36 -9.18 5.57
CA LEU A 323 -12.20 -10.24 4.57
C LEU A 323 -11.38 -11.41 5.14
N ARG A 324 -11.88 -12.64 4.93
CA ARG A 324 -11.12 -13.87 5.16
C ARG A 324 -11.07 -14.75 3.93
N ILE A 325 -9.87 -15.19 3.55
CA ILE A 325 -9.65 -16.17 2.48
C ILE A 325 -9.05 -17.42 3.10
N ASN A 326 -9.74 -18.55 2.97
CA ASN A 326 -9.40 -19.83 3.59
C ASN A 326 -9.08 -19.69 5.10
N GLY A 327 -9.87 -18.87 5.80
CA GLY A 327 -9.70 -18.56 7.22
C GLY A 327 -8.58 -17.57 7.57
N LYS A 328 -7.73 -17.19 6.62
CA LYS A 328 -6.71 -16.14 6.79
C LYS A 328 -7.40 -14.77 6.80
N ILE A 329 -7.17 -13.96 7.83
CA ILE A 329 -7.66 -12.58 7.88
C ILE A 329 -6.81 -11.75 6.92
N ILE A 330 -7.47 -11.00 6.05
CA ILE A 330 -6.84 -10.10 5.09
C ILE A 330 -7.13 -8.67 5.54
N GLU A 331 -6.13 -7.80 5.43
CA GLU A 331 -6.28 -6.38 5.74
C GLU A 331 -7.38 -5.73 4.87
N ASN A 332 -8.07 -4.73 5.41
CA ASN A 332 -9.23 -4.15 4.75
C ASN A 332 -8.88 -3.29 3.52
N ASP A 333 -7.65 -2.77 3.44
CA ASP A 333 -7.20 -1.85 2.39
C ASP A 333 -6.51 -2.56 1.22
N VAL A 334 -6.77 -3.87 1.05
CA VAL A 334 -6.14 -4.67 -0.02
C VAL A 334 -6.62 -4.22 -1.40
N ASN A 335 -5.66 -3.85 -2.25
CA ASN A 335 -5.90 -3.49 -3.64
C ASN A 335 -6.11 -4.76 -4.50
N ILE A 336 -6.56 -4.56 -5.75
CA ILE A 336 -6.85 -5.69 -6.65
C ILE A 336 -5.62 -6.50 -7.05
N PHE A 337 -4.46 -5.88 -7.23
CA PHE A 337 -3.25 -6.58 -7.65
C PHE A 337 -2.71 -7.47 -6.52
N ASP A 338 -2.73 -6.97 -5.29
CA ASP A 338 -2.42 -7.72 -4.07
C ASP A 338 -3.44 -8.85 -3.85
N LEU A 339 -4.73 -8.57 -4.09
CA LEU A 339 -5.78 -9.58 -4.00
C LEU A 339 -5.57 -10.70 -5.02
N ILE A 340 -5.17 -10.39 -6.25
CA ILE A 340 -4.82 -11.38 -7.28
C ILE A 340 -3.67 -12.26 -6.77
N GLU A 341 -2.60 -11.68 -6.22
CA GLU A 341 -1.47 -12.45 -5.67
C GLU A 341 -1.88 -13.32 -4.47
N ILE A 342 -2.73 -12.81 -3.58
CA ILE A 342 -3.25 -13.58 -2.44
C ILE A 342 -4.10 -14.75 -2.95
N LEU A 343 -4.98 -14.52 -3.92
CA LEU A 343 -5.83 -15.57 -4.51
C LEU A 343 -4.99 -16.61 -5.26
N GLU A 344 -3.94 -16.19 -5.97
CA GLU A 344 -2.96 -17.08 -6.61
C GLU A 344 -2.31 -18.03 -5.61
N ASN A 345 -1.73 -17.47 -4.55
CA ASN A 345 -1.03 -18.24 -3.52
C ASN A 345 -1.97 -19.19 -2.77
N GLU A 346 -3.18 -18.72 -2.43
CA GLU A 346 -4.19 -19.54 -1.77
C GLU A 346 -4.75 -20.62 -2.69
N LYS A 347 -4.92 -20.36 -3.99
CA LYS A 347 -5.38 -21.36 -4.96
C LYS A 347 -4.35 -22.45 -5.15
N GLN A 348 -3.07 -22.11 -5.34
CA GLN A 348 -1.99 -23.09 -5.43
C GLN A 348 -1.88 -23.95 -4.16
N LEU A 349 -2.08 -23.36 -2.99
CA LEU A 349 -2.12 -24.10 -1.72
C LEU A 349 -3.27 -25.13 -1.71
N VAL A 350 -4.48 -24.70 -2.05
CA VAL A 350 -5.66 -25.58 -2.04
C VAL A 350 -5.52 -26.69 -3.09
N ASP A 351 -4.98 -26.39 -4.26
CA ASP A 351 -4.79 -27.38 -5.34
C ASP A 351 -3.78 -28.45 -4.94
N LYS A 352 -2.62 -28.05 -4.42
CA LYS A 352 -1.61 -28.99 -3.91
C LYS A 352 -2.15 -29.88 -2.79
N LEU A 353 -3.04 -29.36 -1.93
CA LEU A 353 -3.70 -30.16 -0.90
C LEU A 353 -4.76 -31.10 -1.49
N PHE A 354 -5.46 -30.67 -2.54
CA PHE A 354 -6.42 -31.50 -3.24
C PHE A 354 -5.76 -32.67 -3.98
N ASP A 355 -4.61 -32.43 -4.61
CA ASP A 355 -3.83 -33.44 -5.34
C ASP A 355 -3.35 -34.60 -4.45
N ILE A 356 -3.07 -34.32 -3.17
CA ILE A 356 -2.73 -35.35 -2.17
C ILE A 356 -3.96 -36.02 -1.53
N GLY A 357 -5.18 -35.74 -2.04
CA GLY A 357 -6.42 -36.39 -1.61
C GLY A 357 -7.24 -35.64 -0.56
N ILE A 358 -6.86 -34.41 -0.17
CA ILE A 358 -7.60 -33.63 0.83
C ILE A 358 -8.75 -32.86 0.15
N LYS A 359 -9.96 -33.40 0.28
CA LYS A 359 -11.18 -32.79 -0.27
C LYS A 359 -11.63 -31.51 0.44
N ASP A 360 -11.37 -31.40 1.75
CA ASP A 360 -11.73 -30.22 2.56
C ASP A 360 -10.49 -29.67 3.30
N PRO A 361 -9.66 -28.84 2.63
CA PRO A 361 -8.47 -28.26 3.22
C PRO A 361 -8.74 -27.40 4.45
N MET A 362 -9.93 -26.79 4.54
CA MET A 362 -10.25 -25.83 5.61
C MET A 362 -10.16 -26.45 7.01
N LYS A 363 -10.62 -27.69 7.17
CA LYS A 363 -10.53 -28.42 8.43
C LYS A 363 -9.08 -28.51 8.94
N TYR A 364 -8.13 -28.72 8.03
CA TYR A 364 -6.72 -28.86 8.36
C TYR A 364 -6.08 -27.49 8.61
N LEU A 365 -6.40 -26.51 7.74
CA LEU A 365 -5.85 -25.16 7.79
C LEU A 365 -6.16 -24.41 9.08
N THR A 366 -7.32 -24.65 9.70
CA THR A 366 -7.71 -23.98 10.96
C THR A 366 -7.30 -24.74 12.22
N THR A 367 -7.12 -26.07 12.13
CA THR A 367 -6.91 -26.93 13.30
C THR A 367 -5.42 -27.10 13.60
N ILE A 368 -4.59 -27.15 12.57
CA ILE A 368 -3.16 -27.40 12.71
C ILE A 368 -2.45 -26.08 13.02
N ASN A 369 -1.63 -26.09 14.05
CA ASN A 369 -0.81 -24.95 14.39
C ASN A 369 0.24 -24.72 13.30
N TYR A 370 0.18 -23.56 12.65
CA TYR A 370 1.15 -23.15 11.63
C TYR A 370 2.55 -22.83 12.19
N LYS A 371 2.64 -22.64 13.52
CA LYS A 371 3.89 -22.45 14.27
C LYS A 371 4.04 -23.53 15.33
N LEU A 372 5.30 -23.92 15.58
CA LEU A 372 5.64 -24.66 16.78
C LEU A 372 5.33 -23.77 17.99
N ASP A 373 4.25 -24.07 18.69
CA ASP A 373 3.87 -23.39 19.93
C ASP A 373 4.79 -23.89 21.05
N ILE A 374 6.01 -23.33 21.04
CA ILE A 374 7.04 -23.59 22.03
C ILE A 374 6.77 -22.63 23.18
N PRO A 375 6.40 -23.10 24.39
CA PRO A 375 6.28 -22.22 25.54
C PRO A 375 7.57 -21.42 25.73
N LYS A 376 7.45 -20.11 25.99
CA LYS A 376 8.58 -19.22 26.21
C LYS A 376 9.55 -19.85 27.20
N ALA A 377 10.77 -20.11 26.74
CA ALA A 377 11.78 -20.75 27.55
C ALA A 377 12.43 -19.71 28.46
N VAL A 378 12.05 -19.74 29.74
CA VAL A 378 12.79 -19.05 30.79
C VAL A 378 13.84 -20.01 31.33
N PHE A 379 15.11 -19.60 31.32
CA PHE A 379 16.24 -20.41 31.79
C PHE A 379 16.72 -19.92 33.15
N ASP A 380 16.80 -20.83 34.12
CA ASP A 380 17.38 -20.50 35.42
C ASP A 380 18.91 -20.39 35.32
N TYR A 381 19.40 -19.15 35.43
CA TYR A 381 20.81 -18.79 35.36
C TYR A 381 21.52 -18.83 36.73
N ARG A 382 20.80 -18.95 37.86
CA ARG A 382 21.37 -18.78 39.20
C ARG A 382 22.47 -19.79 39.51
N ASN A 383 22.30 -21.04 39.06
CA ASN A 383 23.26 -22.13 39.22
C ASN A 383 24.58 -21.93 38.45
N ALA A 384 24.63 -20.97 37.52
CA ALA A 384 25.85 -20.61 36.80
C ALA A 384 26.71 -19.54 37.51
N ASN A 385 26.26 -19.07 38.68
CA ASN A 385 26.95 -18.07 39.52
C ASN A 385 27.35 -16.79 38.76
N PRO A 386 26.36 -16.01 38.26
CA PRO A 386 26.63 -14.76 37.54
C PRO A 386 27.35 -13.73 38.43
N LYS A 387 28.38 -13.07 37.87
CA LYS A 387 29.06 -11.93 38.51
C LYS A 387 28.33 -10.64 38.15
N PHE A 388 27.75 -9.96 39.13
CA PHE A 388 26.96 -8.75 38.91
C PHE A 388 27.82 -7.47 38.87
N LEU A 389 27.54 -6.59 37.92
CA LEU A 389 28.20 -5.28 37.76
C LEU A 389 27.61 -4.20 38.67
N ASN A 390 26.36 -4.37 39.09
CA ASN A 390 25.63 -3.43 39.94
C ASN A 390 24.69 -4.16 40.92
N ASN A 391 24.21 -3.42 41.91
CA ASN A 391 23.16 -3.86 42.82
C ASN A 391 22.09 -2.76 42.88
N VAL A 392 20.90 -3.04 42.36
CA VAL A 392 19.80 -2.08 42.21
C VAL A 392 19.16 -1.75 43.57
N GLU A 393 19.16 -2.69 44.52
CA GLU A 393 18.55 -2.53 45.85
C GLU A 393 19.31 -1.53 46.74
N ARG A 394 20.54 -1.14 46.36
CA ARG A 394 21.37 -0.17 47.09
C ARG A 394 21.31 1.25 46.51
N GLN A 395 20.44 1.51 45.53
CA GLN A 395 20.33 2.80 44.84
C GLN A 395 19.12 3.63 45.32
N TYR A 396 19.15 4.94 45.07
CA TYR A 396 18.02 5.84 45.34
C TYR A 396 16.91 5.61 44.29
N GLY A 397 15.74 5.12 44.72
CA GLY A 397 14.57 4.82 43.88
C GLY A 397 13.34 4.47 44.73
N TYR A 398 12.20 4.18 44.09
CA TYR A 398 10.99 3.72 44.78
C TYR A 398 11.26 2.38 45.48
N SER A 399 10.95 2.31 46.77
CA SER A 399 11.13 1.10 47.59
C SER A 399 10.03 0.05 47.38
N THR A 400 8.89 0.45 46.80
CA THR A 400 7.73 -0.43 46.57
C THR A 400 7.62 -0.83 45.10
N ILE A 401 7.24 -2.08 44.85
CA ILE A 401 6.93 -2.60 43.51
C ILE A 401 5.67 -1.95 42.93
N LYS A 402 4.77 -1.41 43.76
CA LYS A 402 3.55 -0.70 43.32
C LYS A 402 3.85 0.50 42.42
N ALA A 403 5.06 1.06 42.51
CA ALA A 403 5.51 2.12 41.62
C ALA A 403 5.46 1.69 40.13
N ILE A 404 5.51 0.39 39.84
CA ILE A 404 5.44 -0.11 38.46
C ILE A 404 4.13 0.22 37.76
N ILE A 405 3.02 0.47 38.49
CA ILE A 405 1.69 0.83 37.94
C ILE A 405 1.70 2.20 37.24
N GLN A 406 2.71 3.03 37.48
CA GLN A 406 2.85 4.31 36.79
C GLN A 406 3.01 4.08 35.28
N LYS A 407 2.51 5.04 34.49
CA LYS A 407 2.68 5.01 33.03
C LYS A 407 4.16 5.08 32.70
N VAL A 408 4.64 4.18 31.84
CA VAL A 408 6.02 4.12 31.36
C VAL A 408 6.01 4.22 29.84
N ASP A 409 6.74 5.19 29.29
CA ASP A 409 6.91 5.31 27.85
C ASP A 409 7.98 4.32 27.35
N PHE A 410 7.94 3.96 26.06
CA PHE A 410 8.85 2.98 25.48
C PHE A 410 10.32 3.43 25.61
N GLY A 411 11.17 2.58 26.18
CA GLY A 411 12.60 2.87 26.40
C GLY A 411 12.94 3.49 27.76
N GLU A 412 11.93 3.86 28.56
CA GLU A 412 12.13 4.29 29.94
C GLU A 412 12.05 3.11 30.91
N VAL A 413 12.86 3.15 31.97
CA VAL A 413 12.84 2.17 33.06
C VAL A 413 12.54 2.92 34.35
N LEU A 414 11.45 2.53 35.02
CA LEU A 414 11.06 3.18 36.27
C LEU A 414 12.16 2.99 37.34
N PRO A 415 12.43 4.04 38.14
CA PRO A 415 13.48 4.01 39.14
C PRO A 415 13.06 3.21 40.37
N ILE A 416 12.89 1.90 40.25
CA ILE A 416 12.49 1.00 41.33
C ILE A 416 13.75 0.39 41.96
N ALA A 417 13.92 0.58 43.27
CA ALA A 417 15.08 0.07 44.03
C ALA A 417 14.90 -1.41 44.42
N LYS A 418 14.44 -2.24 43.46
CA LYS A 418 14.30 -3.69 43.58
C LYS A 418 14.81 -4.38 42.32
N ASN A 419 15.24 -5.63 42.44
CA ASN A 419 15.71 -6.42 41.29
C ASN A 419 14.54 -6.90 40.40
N VAL A 420 13.89 -5.95 39.71
CA VAL A 420 12.74 -6.20 38.81
C VAL A 420 13.19 -6.77 37.47
N PHE A 421 14.26 -6.21 36.92
CA PHE A 421 14.85 -6.61 35.64
C PHE A 421 16.31 -7.03 35.84
N THR A 422 16.63 -8.27 35.49
CA THR A 422 17.98 -8.84 35.57
C THR A 422 18.45 -9.26 34.18
N LEU A 423 19.45 -8.56 33.65
CA LEU A 423 20.06 -8.79 32.35
C LEU A 423 21.37 -9.58 32.52
N ILE A 424 21.43 -10.80 31.97
CA ILE A 424 22.57 -11.72 32.09
C ILE A 424 23.26 -11.88 30.74
N PHE A 425 24.55 -11.54 30.69
CA PHE A 425 25.43 -11.76 29.55
C PHE A 425 26.22 -13.06 29.76
N VAL A 426 26.03 -14.02 28.86
CA VAL A 426 26.79 -15.26 28.82
C VAL A 426 27.82 -15.16 27.71
N VAL A 427 29.09 -15.04 28.07
CA VAL A 427 30.19 -14.79 27.14
C VAL A 427 31.35 -15.77 27.37
N ASP A 428 32.04 -16.14 26.30
CA ASP A 428 33.29 -16.91 26.39
C ASP A 428 34.46 -15.92 26.53
N PRO A 429 35.16 -15.89 27.68
CA PRO A 429 36.29 -14.98 27.87
C PRO A 429 37.48 -15.25 26.94
N LEU A 430 37.50 -16.40 26.25
CA LEU A 430 38.54 -16.73 25.27
C LEU A 430 38.23 -16.23 23.86
N ASP A 431 37.00 -15.81 23.60
CA ASP A 431 36.56 -15.32 22.29
C ASP A 431 36.58 -13.78 22.25
N ARG A 432 37.65 -13.22 21.67
CA ARG A 432 37.83 -11.75 21.53
C ARG A 432 36.74 -11.08 20.71
N ASN A 433 36.02 -11.82 19.87
CA ASN A 433 34.92 -11.26 19.10
C ASN A 433 33.74 -10.86 19.99
N GLN A 434 33.71 -11.23 21.28
CA GLN A 434 32.62 -10.92 22.20
C GLN A 434 32.92 -9.71 23.12
N ASP A 435 34.12 -9.10 23.02
CA ASP A 435 34.55 -8.00 23.88
C ASP A 435 33.63 -6.77 23.78
N TYR A 436 33.06 -6.52 22.60
CA TYR A 436 32.11 -5.41 22.39
C TYR A 436 30.85 -5.54 23.26
N LEU A 437 30.42 -6.75 23.61
CA LEU A 437 29.27 -6.98 24.50
C LEU A 437 29.58 -6.64 25.95
N LEU A 438 30.82 -6.89 26.38
CA LEU A 438 31.28 -6.49 27.71
C LEU A 438 31.37 -4.95 27.81
N GLU A 439 31.83 -4.30 26.74
CA GLU A 439 31.82 -2.84 26.66
C GLU A 439 30.39 -2.28 26.66
N PHE A 440 29.49 -2.88 25.87
CA PHE A 440 28.08 -2.54 25.88
C PHE A 440 27.45 -2.71 27.26
N ALA A 441 27.67 -3.83 27.95
CA ALA A 441 27.15 -4.08 29.29
C ALA A 441 27.60 -2.99 30.28
N ARG A 442 28.87 -2.56 30.20
CA ARG A 442 29.40 -1.45 31.02
C ARG A 442 28.77 -0.11 30.67
N LYS A 443 28.60 0.21 29.38
CA LYS A 443 27.95 1.45 28.90
C LYS A 443 26.47 1.47 29.31
N TYR A 444 25.76 0.36 29.12
CA TYR A 444 24.36 0.20 29.47
C TYR A 444 24.15 0.31 30.98
N ASN A 445 25.03 -0.27 31.81
CA ASN A 445 24.99 -0.09 33.28
C ASN A 445 25.09 1.38 33.71
N LYS A 446 25.89 2.20 33.00
CA LYS A 446 25.99 3.64 33.29
C LYS A 446 24.71 4.39 32.90
N LYS A 447 24.07 3.98 31.80
CA LYS A 447 22.85 4.60 31.27
C LYS A 447 21.59 4.21 32.06
N GLN A 448 21.42 2.92 32.35
CA GLN A 448 20.25 2.32 32.97
C GLN A 448 20.61 1.72 34.33
N LYS A 449 20.58 2.54 35.38
CA LYS A 449 21.04 2.14 36.72
C LYS A 449 20.08 1.15 37.42
N PHE A 450 18.82 1.11 37.00
CA PHE A 450 17.73 0.31 37.60
C PHE A 450 17.55 -1.08 36.97
N VAL A 451 18.42 -1.48 36.05
CA VAL A 451 18.48 -2.84 35.52
C VAL A 451 19.69 -3.54 36.11
N ARG A 452 19.50 -4.69 36.75
CA ARG A 452 20.60 -5.48 37.34
C ARG A 452 21.34 -6.21 36.23
N ILE A 453 22.65 -6.05 36.11
CA ILE A 453 23.45 -6.63 35.02
C ILE A 453 24.44 -7.65 35.58
N GLY A 454 24.36 -8.88 35.08
CA GLY A 454 25.24 -10.00 35.44
C GLY A 454 26.01 -10.56 34.25
N ILE A 455 27.20 -11.11 34.52
CA ILE A 455 28.06 -11.74 33.52
C ILE A 455 28.39 -13.17 33.96
N ILE A 456 28.20 -14.14 33.06
CA ILE A 456 28.62 -15.54 33.20
C ILE A 456 29.78 -15.77 32.22
N SER A 457 31.00 -15.92 32.75
CA SER A 457 32.21 -16.15 31.94
C SER A 457 32.86 -17.50 32.21
N GLU A 458 33.11 -17.86 33.48
CA GLU A 458 33.83 -19.09 33.85
C GLU A 458 33.07 -20.37 33.50
N LYS A 459 31.75 -20.37 33.72
CA LYS A 459 30.86 -21.52 33.43
C LYS A 459 30.04 -21.34 32.15
N SER A 460 30.43 -20.42 31.26
CA SER A 460 29.61 -20.06 30.10
C SER A 460 29.34 -21.26 29.18
N LYS A 461 30.37 -22.05 28.82
CA LYS A 461 30.23 -23.25 27.99
C LYS A 461 29.38 -24.35 28.65
N GLU A 462 29.62 -24.62 29.92
CA GLU A 462 28.86 -25.62 30.70
C GLU A 462 27.38 -25.21 30.79
N PHE A 463 27.11 -23.94 31.13
CA PHE A 463 25.78 -23.40 31.25
C PHE A 463 25.01 -23.49 29.93
N VAL A 464 25.60 -22.99 28.84
CA VAL A 464 25.01 -22.94 27.50
C VAL A 464 24.77 -24.34 26.93
N SER A 465 25.65 -25.31 27.21
CA SER A 465 25.45 -26.71 26.83
C SER A 465 24.30 -27.36 27.63
N ARG A 466 24.26 -27.12 28.95
CA ARG A 466 23.20 -27.65 29.84
C ARG A 466 21.81 -27.21 29.41
N ILE A 467 21.64 -25.93 29.09
CA ILE A 467 20.35 -25.37 28.67
C ILE A 467 20.03 -25.63 27.18
N GLY A 468 20.95 -26.21 26.40
CA GLY A 468 20.74 -26.59 25.00
C GLY A 468 20.98 -25.47 23.98
N LEU A 469 21.60 -24.36 24.37
CA LEU A 469 21.88 -23.23 23.46
C LEU A 469 23.21 -23.37 22.70
N TYR A 470 24.15 -24.17 23.21
CA TYR A 470 25.46 -24.59 22.66
C TYR A 470 26.47 -23.53 22.17
N ARG A 471 26.06 -22.28 21.94
CA ARG A 471 26.93 -21.22 21.44
C ARG A 471 26.85 -19.98 22.32
N THR A 472 27.99 -19.33 22.49
CA THR A 472 28.12 -17.98 23.05
C THR A 472 28.33 -16.98 21.91
N PRO A 473 27.94 -15.71 22.07
CA PRO A 473 27.32 -15.12 23.25
C PRO A 473 25.81 -15.40 23.35
N ARG A 474 25.25 -15.36 24.57
CA ARG A 474 23.80 -15.40 24.82
C ARG A 474 23.43 -14.35 25.85
N ILE A 475 22.28 -13.69 25.67
CA ILE A 475 21.82 -12.64 26.56
C ILE A 475 20.42 -13.02 27.06
N LEU A 476 20.21 -12.96 28.37
CA LEU A 476 18.94 -13.31 29.01
C LEU A 476 18.42 -12.10 29.79
N LEU A 477 17.13 -11.78 29.69
CA LEU A 477 16.45 -10.83 30.59
C LEU A 477 15.43 -11.59 31.45
N ASN A 478 15.63 -11.59 32.76
CA ASN A 478 14.83 -12.37 33.70
C ASN A 478 14.74 -13.86 33.32
N GLY A 479 15.81 -14.39 32.71
CA GLY A 479 15.89 -15.78 32.21
C GLY A 479 15.31 -16.01 30.81
N GLU A 480 14.53 -15.07 30.24
CA GLU A 480 14.05 -15.14 28.85
C GLU A 480 15.17 -14.74 27.87
N LEU A 481 15.39 -15.53 26.82
CA LEU A 481 16.43 -15.28 25.81
C LEU A 481 16.12 -14.03 24.98
N ILE A 482 17.10 -13.14 24.84
CA ILE A 482 17.07 -12.05 23.86
C ILE A 482 17.64 -12.57 22.55
N ASP A 483 16.83 -12.46 21.50
CA ASP A 483 17.08 -13.07 20.19
C ASP A 483 18.26 -12.43 19.43
N ASP A 484 18.74 -13.16 18.41
CA ASP A 484 19.88 -12.78 17.57
C ASP A 484 19.78 -11.31 17.10
N PHE A 485 20.86 -10.58 17.31
CA PHE A 485 21.02 -9.17 16.97
C PHE A 485 22.24 -9.04 16.06
N GLU A 486 22.14 -8.27 14.98
CA GLU A 486 23.26 -8.02 14.07
C GLU A 486 24.20 -6.94 14.63
N ASN A 487 23.65 -6.02 15.43
CA ASN A 487 24.39 -4.91 16.01
C ASN A 487 23.91 -4.52 17.43
N VAL A 488 24.69 -3.65 18.08
CA VAL A 488 24.47 -3.23 19.47
C VAL A 488 23.17 -2.43 19.66
N LYS A 489 22.71 -1.70 18.64
CA LYS A 489 21.49 -0.90 18.74
C LYS A 489 20.23 -1.75 18.63
N GLU A 490 20.26 -2.75 17.75
CA GLU A 490 19.22 -3.77 17.70
C GLU A 490 19.11 -4.51 19.03
N LEU A 491 20.25 -4.88 19.63
CA LEU A 491 20.27 -5.44 20.99
C LEU A 491 19.62 -4.49 22.01
N GLU A 492 19.97 -3.20 21.98
CA GLU A 492 19.39 -2.21 22.90
C GLU A 492 17.86 -2.07 22.72
N ASN A 493 17.39 -2.00 21.48
CA ASN A 493 15.96 -1.96 21.15
C ASN A 493 15.22 -3.22 21.60
N ASN A 494 15.83 -4.40 21.38
CA ASN A 494 15.27 -5.69 21.81
C ASN A 494 15.16 -5.75 23.35
N ILE A 495 16.16 -5.22 24.07
CA ILE A 495 16.11 -5.08 25.54
C ILE A 495 14.94 -4.18 25.94
N TYR A 496 14.78 -2.99 25.34
CA TYR A 496 13.68 -2.08 25.68
C TYR A 496 12.30 -2.66 25.39
N HIS A 497 12.13 -3.33 24.25
CA HIS A 497 10.88 -3.99 23.91
C HIS A 497 10.54 -5.10 24.91
N MET A 498 11.54 -5.87 25.36
CA MET A 498 11.32 -6.92 26.33
C MET A 498 11.04 -6.39 27.73
N ILE A 499 11.72 -5.33 28.17
CA ILE A 499 11.41 -4.61 29.41
C ILE A 499 9.98 -4.08 29.37
N TYR A 500 9.57 -3.38 28.31
CA TYR A 500 8.22 -2.83 28.19
C TYR A 500 7.14 -3.92 28.29
N LYS A 501 7.35 -5.05 27.60
CA LYS A 501 6.46 -6.21 27.64
C LYS A 501 6.37 -6.84 29.03
N GLN A 502 7.50 -7.03 29.71
CA GLN A 502 7.54 -7.59 31.06
C GLN A 502 6.96 -6.60 32.10
N SER A 503 7.15 -5.29 31.92
CA SER A 503 6.52 -4.24 32.74
C SER A 503 5.00 -4.31 32.68
N MET A 504 4.40 -4.37 31.48
CA MET A 504 2.94 -4.45 31.31
C MET A 504 2.36 -5.70 31.98
N TYR A 505 3.06 -6.82 31.88
CA TYR A 505 2.65 -8.05 32.53
C TYR A 505 2.73 -7.94 34.06
N LEU A 506 3.83 -7.41 34.59
CA LEU A 506 4.01 -7.25 36.04
C LEU A 506 3.04 -6.20 36.62
N GLN A 507 2.74 -5.13 35.88
CA GLN A 507 1.70 -4.16 36.23
C GLN A 507 0.34 -4.84 36.44
N ASN A 508 -0.05 -5.72 35.52
CA ASN A 508 -1.31 -6.45 35.64
C ASN A 508 -1.34 -7.34 36.89
N MET A 509 -0.24 -8.03 37.19
CA MET A 509 -0.14 -8.90 38.37
C MET A 509 -0.13 -8.12 39.68
N VAL A 510 0.57 -6.99 39.75
CA VAL A 510 0.55 -6.11 40.92
C VAL A 510 -0.83 -5.47 41.10
N TYR A 511 -1.51 -5.12 40.00
CA TYR A 511 -2.88 -4.58 40.03
C TYR A 511 -3.90 -5.57 40.58
N HIS A 512 -3.79 -6.86 40.20
CA HIS A 512 -4.65 -7.93 40.72
C HIS A 512 -4.26 -8.42 42.12
N GLY A 513 -3.12 -7.97 42.65
CA GLY A 513 -2.63 -8.36 43.98
C GLY A 513 -1.88 -9.70 44.01
N ASP A 514 -1.58 -10.29 42.86
CA ASP A 514 -0.81 -11.54 42.74
C ASP A 514 0.68 -11.33 43.03
N VAL A 515 1.17 -10.08 42.89
CA VAL A 515 2.55 -9.69 43.20
C VAL A 515 2.55 -8.48 44.14
N ASP A 516 3.26 -8.60 45.25
CA ASP A 516 3.42 -7.53 46.24
C ASP A 516 4.89 -7.34 46.67
N ASP A 517 5.11 -6.51 47.69
CA ASP A 517 6.45 -6.20 48.18
C ASP A 517 7.14 -7.33 48.95
N THR A 518 6.41 -8.39 49.33
CA THR A 518 6.93 -9.55 50.06
C THR A 518 7.57 -10.59 49.15
N ILE A 519 7.18 -10.59 47.87
CA ILE A 519 7.70 -11.51 46.86
C ILE A 519 9.00 -10.97 46.26
N LYS A 520 10.01 -11.83 46.17
CA LYS A 520 11.22 -11.54 45.38
C LYS A 520 10.88 -11.67 43.91
N ILE A 521 10.89 -10.55 43.19
CA ILE A 521 10.52 -10.50 41.77
C ILE A 521 11.42 -11.38 40.89
N GLU A 522 12.71 -11.52 41.23
CA GLU A 522 13.61 -12.45 40.55
C GLU A 522 13.14 -13.91 40.67
N ASP A 523 12.60 -14.31 41.83
CA ASP A 523 12.06 -15.66 42.04
C ASP A 523 10.71 -15.82 41.35
N PHE A 524 9.88 -14.77 41.28
CA PHE A 524 8.63 -14.78 40.52
C PHE A 524 8.85 -15.15 39.06
N TRP A 525 9.81 -14.49 38.38
CA TRP A 525 10.12 -14.83 36.97
C TRP A 525 10.67 -16.26 36.79
N LEU A 526 11.33 -16.79 37.83
CA LEU A 526 12.02 -18.09 37.83
C LEU A 526 11.22 -19.19 38.56
N ASP A 527 9.95 -18.97 38.84
CA ASP A 527 9.05 -19.94 39.46
C ASP A 527 8.47 -20.94 38.43
N GLU A 528 8.06 -22.12 38.88
CA GLU A 528 7.50 -23.18 38.03
C GLU A 528 6.22 -22.73 37.29
N SER A 529 5.50 -21.77 37.84
CA SER A 529 4.33 -21.11 37.23
C SER A 529 4.65 -20.41 35.89
N PHE A 530 5.89 -19.97 35.66
CA PHE A 530 6.36 -19.37 34.41
C PHE A 530 6.86 -20.39 33.37
N LYS A 531 6.69 -21.69 33.62
CA LYS A 531 7.16 -22.78 32.75
C LYS A 531 8.68 -22.73 32.50
N VAL A 532 9.47 -22.50 33.55
CA VAL A 532 10.94 -22.53 33.50
C VAL A 532 11.42 -23.81 32.82
N GLN A 533 12.18 -23.66 31.74
CA GLN A 533 12.67 -24.79 30.96
C GLN A 533 14.07 -25.17 31.42
N SER A 534 14.22 -26.42 31.86
CA SER A 534 15.54 -26.96 32.21
C SER A 534 16.49 -27.05 31.00
N ARG A 535 15.95 -27.18 29.78
CA ARG A 535 16.70 -27.25 28.52
C ARG A 535 15.77 -27.10 27.31
N VAL A 536 16.20 -26.32 26.31
CA VAL A 536 15.61 -26.26 24.97
C VAL A 536 16.73 -26.13 23.94
N HIS A 537 16.76 -27.06 22.99
CA HIS A 537 17.74 -27.00 21.90
C HIS A 537 17.61 -25.70 21.07
N PHE A 538 18.72 -25.02 20.77
CA PHE A 538 18.72 -23.76 19.99
C PHE A 538 18.05 -23.90 18.63
N SER A 539 18.29 -25.00 17.90
CA SER A 539 17.63 -25.24 16.61
C SER A 539 16.10 -25.34 16.72
N VAL A 540 15.56 -25.70 17.88
CA VAL A 540 14.10 -25.77 18.12
C VAL A 540 13.54 -24.36 18.31
N ILE A 541 14.26 -23.50 19.03
CA ILE A 541 13.96 -22.06 19.15
C ILE A 541 14.08 -21.37 17.78
N ASN A 542 15.07 -21.72 16.97
CA ASN A 542 15.20 -21.17 15.62
C ASN A 542 14.11 -21.69 14.69
N ALA A 543 13.76 -22.97 14.75
CA ALA A 543 12.71 -23.54 13.90
C ALA A 543 11.32 -22.94 14.15
N SER A 544 11.02 -22.43 15.35
CA SER A 544 9.77 -21.68 15.58
C SER A 544 9.77 -20.29 14.96
N LYS A 545 10.95 -19.76 14.58
CA LYS A 545 11.13 -18.42 13.98
C LYS A 545 11.42 -18.46 12.48
N SER A 546 12.33 -19.33 12.05
CA SER A 546 12.76 -19.53 10.67
C SER A 546 12.21 -20.83 10.09
N LYS A 547 11.50 -20.74 8.97
CA LYS A 547 10.86 -21.89 8.30
C LYS A 547 11.85 -22.65 7.41
N ASN A 548 12.79 -23.39 8.02
CA ASN A 548 13.52 -24.43 7.31
C ASN A 548 12.59 -25.64 7.15
N VAL A 549 11.85 -25.67 6.04
CA VAL A 549 10.88 -26.73 5.71
C VAL A 549 11.39 -27.49 4.50
N LEU A 550 11.26 -28.82 4.54
CA LEU A 550 11.48 -29.69 3.38
C LEU A 550 10.58 -29.26 2.22
N LYS A 551 11.19 -28.98 1.06
CA LYS A 551 10.45 -28.71 -0.18
C LYS A 551 10.38 -29.98 -1.00
N ILE A 552 9.28 -30.69 -0.87
CA ILE A 552 9.04 -31.91 -1.63
C ILE A 552 8.52 -31.56 -3.03
N PRO A 553 9.16 -32.02 -4.12
CA PRO A 553 8.60 -31.90 -5.46
C PRO A 553 7.35 -32.77 -5.61
N SER A 554 6.33 -32.24 -6.28
CA SER A 554 5.10 -32.95 -6.63
C SER A 554 5.43 -34.25 -7.37
N ASN A 555 4.83 -35.38 -6.97
CA ASN A 555 5.06 -36.72 -7.56
C ASN A 555 6.49 -37.29 -7.42
N SER A 556 7.22 -36.97 -6.36
CA SER A 556 8.54 -37.59 -6.14
C SER A 556 8.43 -39.10 -5.84
N SER A 557 8.78 -39.94 -6.82
CA SER A 557 8.86 -41.41 -6.67
C SER A 557 9.85 -41.83 -5.58
N SER A 558 10.90 -41.02 -5.34
CA SER A 558 11.88 -41.21 -4.27
C SER A 558 11.28 -41.28 -2.86
N LEU A 559 10.13 -40.63 -2.60
CA LEU A 559 9.49 -40.69 -1.27
C LEU A 559 8.77 -42.02 -1.00
N LYS A 560 8.29 -42.70 -2.05
CA LYS A 560 7.59 -43.99 -1.92
C LYS A 560 8.54 -45.13 -1.53
N ASN A 561 9.83 -44.96 -1.75
CA ASN A 561 10.85 -45.97 -1.52
C ASN A 561 11.58 -45.82 -0.16
N VAL A 562 11.14 -44.89 0.69
CA VAL A 562 11.75 -44.68 2.02
C VAL A 562 11.24 -45.77 2.98
N GLU A 563 12.16 -46.56 3.53
CA GLU A 563 11.85 -47.55 4.56
C GLU A 563 11.69 -46.89 5.94
N TYR A 564 10.59 -47.21 6.62
CA TYR A 564 10.25 -46.72 7.96
C TYR A 564 10.29 -47.82 9.03
N SER A 565 10.44 -47.41 10.30
CA SER A 565 10.42 -48.32 11.46
C SER A 565 9.09 -49.07 11.63
N ILE A 566 7.96 -48.44 11.30
CA ILE A 566 6.60 -49.02 11.35
C ILE A 566 5.81 -48.55 10.12
N GLU A 567 4.94 -49.40 9.60
CA GLU A 567 4.08 -49.09 8.44
C GLU A 567 2.76 -48.37 8.81
N THR A 568 2.36 -48.39 10.09
CA THR A 568 1.10 -47.78 10.54
C THR A 568 1.15 -46.25 10.51
N GLN A 569 0.03 -45.62 10.11
CA GLN A 569 -0.11 -44.16 10.05
C GLN A 569 -0.15 -43.56 11.47
N THR A 570 0.98 -43.01 11.90
CA THR A 570 1.10 -42.24 13.15
C THR A 570 1.26 -40.75 12.81
N PRO A 571 0.83 -39.82 13.67
CA PRO A 571 0.78 -38.39 13.32
C PRO A 571 2.17 -37.70 13.29
N ILE A 572 3.26 -38.43 13.54
CA ILE A 572 4.61 -37.89 13.63
C ILE A 572 5.57 -38.75 12.80
N ILE A 573 6.26 -38.09 11.86
CA ILE A 573 7.35 -38.65 11.06
C ILE A 573 8.65 -38.00 11.50
N ILE A 574 9.69 -38.82 11.71
CA ILE A 574 11.03 -38.41 12.10
C ILE A 574 12.03 -38.94 11.09
N TRP A 575 12.80 -38.07 10.44
CA TRP A 575 13.98 -38.48 9.67
C TRP A 575 15.25 -38.08 10.42
N ILE A 576 16.17 -39.03 10.58
CA ILE A 576 17.52 -38.77 11.09
C ILE A 576 18.47 -38.83 9.89
N VAL A 577 19.07 -37.68 9.57
CA VAL A 577 19.91 -37.47 8.40
C VAL A 577 21.35 -37.24 8.85
N GLY A 578 22.32 -37.95 8.26
CA GLY A 578 23.73 -37.69 8.52
C GLY A 578 24.68 -38.79 8.06
N ASP A 579 25.95 -38.70 8.47
CA ASP A 579 26.97 -39.71 8.22
C ASP A 579 26.97 -40.78 9.33
N PHE A 580 26.51 -41.98 8.96
CA PHE A 580 26.42 -43.13 9.87
C PHE A 580 27.77 -43.84 10.13
N LYS A 581 28.90 -43.32 9.63
CA LYS A 581 30.23 -43.67 10.16
C LYS A 581 30.47 -43.08 11.55
N ASN A 582 29.75 -42.01 11.92
CA ASN A 582 29.86 -41.41 13.24
C ASN A 582 29.16 -42.27 14.30
N GLN A 583 29.95 -42.92 15.17
CA GLN A 583 29.43 -43.79 16.23
C GLN A 583 28.43 -43.08 17.17
N ARG A 584 28.58 -41.76 17.40
CA ARG A 584 27.62 -41.00 18.22
C ARG A 584 26.24 -40.93 17.55
N LEU A 585 26.18 -40.66 16.24
CA LEU A 585 24.92 -40.64 15.49
C LEU A 585 24.26 -42.01 15.46
N VAL A 586 25.04 -43.08 15.33
CA VAL A 586 24.55 -44.47 15.40
C VAL A 586 23.93 -44.77 16.77
N SER A 587 24.63 -44.42 17.85
CA SER A 587 24.12 -44.62 19.22
C SER A 587 22.87 -43.79 19.51
N PHE A 588 22.81 -42.55 19.02
CA PHE A 588 21.63 -41.69 19.12
C PHE A 588 20.44 -42.27 18.35
N SER A 589 20.65 -42.69 17.10
CA SER A 589 19.60 -43.29 16.26
C SER A 589 19.00 -44.55 16.91
N LYS A 590 19.83 -45.41 17.51
CA LYS A 590 19.37 -46.58 18.28
C LYS A 590 18.49 -46.17 19.47
N ASN A 591 18.95 -45.20 20.27
CA ASN A 591 18.16 -44.70 21.41
C ASN A 591 16.81 -44.12 20.98
N VAL A 592 16.76 -43.40 19.85
CA VAL A 592 15.49 -42.84 19.33
C VAL A 592 14.57 -43.96 18.82
N LEU A 593 15.12 -44.97 18.12
CA LEU A 593 14.36 -46.14 17.68
C LEU A 593 13.79 -46.94 18.87
N ASP A 594 14.57 -47.13 19.93
CA ASP A 594 14.13 -47.88 21.12
C ASP A 594 13.03 -47.12 21.88
N LEU A 595 13.16 -45.79 22.01
CA LEU A 595 12.19 -44.97 22.75
C LEU A 595 10.89 -44.69 21.97
N TYR A 596 11.00 -44.52 20.65
CA TYR A 596 9.93 -43.95 19.84
C TYR A 596 9.55 -44.78 18.62
N GLY A 597 10.36 -45.77 18.24
CA GLY A 597 10.18 -46.57 17.03
C GLY A 597 9.01 -47.55 17.06
N GLN A 598 8.30 -47.68 18.19
CA GLN A 598 7.00 -48.36 18.30
C GLN A 598 5.79 -47.41 18.22
N LYS A 599 6.03 -46.09 18.30
CA LYS A 599 4.97 -45.06 18.38
C LYS A 599 4.95 -44.12 17.19
N TYR A 600 6.09 -43.86 16.55
CA TYR A 600 6.25 -42.89 15.47
C TYR A 600 6.98 -43.51 14.26
N GLN A 601 6.74 -42.96 13.08
CA GLN A 601 7.43 -43.38 11.85
C GLN A 601 8.84 -42.77 11.81
N ILE A 602 9.87 -43.61 11.90
CA ILE A 602 11.27 -43.17 11.91
C ILE A 602 11.98 -43.71 10.67
N ALA A 603 12.66 -42.84 9.93
CA ALA A 603 13.55 -43.20 8.82
C ALA A 603 14.98 -42.71 9.08
N LEU A 604 15.96 -43.53 8.70
CA LEU A 604 17.38 -43.20 8.74
C LEU A 604 17.85 -42.89 7.30
N ILE A 605 18.51 -41.75 7.08
CA ILE A 605 18.91 -41.28 5.74
C ILE A 605 20.40 -40.94 5.74
N SER A 606 21.19 -41.62 4.91
CA SER A 606 22.61 -41.29 4.75
C SER A 606 22.84 -40.18 3.73
N ASN A 607 23.64 -39.18 4.10
CA ASN A 607 24.00 -38.05 3.24
C ASN A 607 25.46 -38.05 2.73
N SER A 608 26.18 -39.14 2.94
CA SER A 608 27.57 -39.31 2.51
C SER A 608 27.75 -40.67 1.83
N ASP A 609 28.27 -41.66 2.55
CA ASP A 609 28.44 -43.03 2.07
C ASP A 609 27.35 -43.95 2.64
N CYS A 610 27.09 -45.06 1.94
CA CYS A 610 26.06 -46.03 2.32
C CYS A 610 26.67 -47.30 2.89
N PRO A 611 26.89 -47.36 4.22
CA PRO A 611 27.29 -48.60 4.89
C PRO A 611 26.14 -49.62 4.85
N GLU A 612 26.48 -50.92 4.91
CA GLU A 612 25.52 -52.03 5.02
C GLU A 612 24.85 -52.05 6.42
N ILE A 613 23.96 -51.09 6.65
CA ILE A 613 23.10 -51.00 7.83
C ILE A 613 21.67 -51.32 7.40
N SER A 614 21.00 -52.24 8.10
CA SER A 614 19.61 -52.59 7.79
C SER A 614 18.68 -51.38 7.95
N LYS A 615 17.76 -51.19 6.98
CA LYS A 615 16.80 -50.08 6.93
C LYS A 615 17.40 -48.67 6.80
N LEU A 616 18.64 -48.55 6.28
CA LEU A 616 19.26 -47.26 5.96
C LEU A 616 18.88 -46.82 4.54
N ASN A 617 18.30 -45.63 4.41
CA ASN A 617 17.92 -45.07 3.11
C ASN A 617 19.07 -44.27 2.50
N CYS A 618 19.34 -44.55 1.22
CA CYS A 618 20.60 -44.21 0.56
C CYS A 618 20.44 -43.45 -0.77
N ASP A 619 19.25 -42.95 -1.06
CA ASP A 619 18.95 -42.27 -2.31
C ASP A 619 19.62 -40.88 -2.37
N LYS A 620 20.49 -40.68 -3.36
CA LYS A 620 21.15 -39.39 -3.63
C LYS A 620 20.16 -38.26 -3.93
N ASN A 621 18.96 -38.59 -4.44
CA ASN A 621 17.91 -37.60 -4.68
C ASN A 621 17.29 -37.08 -3.39
N LEU A 622 17.18 -37.90 -2.32
CA LEU A 622 16.71 -37.46 -1.00
C LEU A 622 17.64 -36.39 -0.42
N ASN A 623 18.95 -36.55 -0.61
CA ASN A 623 19.94 -35.57 -0.15
C ASN A 623 19.80 -34.20 -0.83
N LYS A 624 19.42 -34.19 -2.12
CA LYS A 624 19.10 -32.94 -2.84
C LYS A 624 17.83 -32.28 -2.30
N ILE A 625 16.82 -33.05 -1.90
CA ILE A 625 15.55 -32.56 -1.35
C ILE A 625 15.76 -31.96 0.06
N ILE A 626 16.61 -32.57 0.88
CA ILE A 626 16.90 -32.12 2.26
C ILE A 626 17.76 -30.85 2.28
N GLY A 627 18.63 -30.64 1.27
CA GLY A 627 19.41 -29.41 1.13
C GLY A 627 20.56 -29.25 2.13
N ILE A 628 21.04 -30.36 2.70
CA ILE A 628 22.13 -30.39 3.69
C ILE A 628 23.43 -30.90 3.05
N LYS A 629 24.58 -30.34 3.44
CA LYS A 629 25.87 -30.74 2.86
C LYS A 629 26.26 -32.15 3.31
N SER A 630 27.03 -32.85 2.48
CA SER A 630 27.53 -34.18 2.83
C SER A 630 28.33 -34.15 4.13
N GLY A 631 28.03 -35.07 5.05
CA GLY A 631 28.69 -35.18 6.36
C GLY A 631 28.05 -34.35 7.49
N GLU A 632 27.15 -33.42 7.18
CA GLU A 632 26.39 -32.68 8.21
C GLU A 632 25.23 -33.53 8.76
N THR A 633 24.81 -33.31 10.00
CA THR A 633 23.69 -34.05 10.62
C THR A 633 22.47 -33.14 10.74
N ALA A 634 21.27 -33.68 10.54
CA ALA A 634 20.03 -32.99 10.90
C ALA A 634 18.92 -33.95 11.26
N ILE A 635 17.93 -33.41 11.96
CA ILE A 635 16.72 -34.12 12.31
C ILE A 635 15.56 -33.43 11.61
N VAL A 636 14.72 -34.17 10.91
CA VAL A 636 13.49 -33.66 10.31
C VAL A 636 12.30 -34.21 11.08
N ILE A 637 11.38 -33.36 11.52
CA ILE A 637 10.12 -33.79 12.15
C ILE A 637 8.96 -33.13 11.43
N ASN A 638 8.03 -33.92 10.88
CA ASN A 638 6.85 -33.43 10.13
C ASN A 638 7.22 -32.30 9.14
N SER A 639 8.21 -32.53 8.27
CA SER A 639 8.82 -31.60 7.29
C SER A 639 9.69 -30.45 7.83
N ILE A 640 9.70 -30.17 9.13
CA ILE A 640 10.54 -29.11 9.71
C ILE A 640 11.97 -29.65 9.90
N ILE A 641 12.96 -28.95 9.35
CA ILE A 641 14.37 -29.31 9.39
C ILE A 641 15.04 -28.63 10.58
N PHE A 642 15.57 -29.44 11.51
CA PHE A 642 16.38 -29.01 12.64
C PHE A 642 17.85 -29.34 12.35
N GLY A 643 18.57 -28.37 11.79
CA GLY A 643 19.99 -28.51 11.49
C GLY A 643 20.55 -27.37 10.62
N PRO A 644 21.83 -27.45 10.24
CA PRO A 644 22.78 -28.53 10.54
C PRO A 644 23.18 -28.57 12.02
N LEU A 645 23.24 -29.77 12.59
CA LEU A 645 23.62 -30.07 13.97
C LEU A 645 25.08 -30.56 14.03
N LYS A 646 25.85 -30.08 15.00
CA LYS A 646 27.16 -30.67 15.32
C LYS A 646 26.99 -31.98 16.12
N SER A 647 28.02 -32.81 16.15
CA SER A 647 28.02 -34.11 16.84
C SER A 647 27.80 -34.02 18.37
N GLU A 648 27.99 -32.85 18.98
CA GLU A 648 27.73 -32.54 20.39
C GLU A 648 26.35 -31.90 20.62
N GLU A 649 25.65 -31.52 19.56
CA GLU A 649 24.39 -30.78 19.54
C GLU A 649 23.19 -31.71 19.20
N LEU A 650 23.24 -32.99 19.59
CA LEU A 650 22.14 -33.92 19.36
C LEU A 650 20.98 -33.70 20.35
N PHE A 651 19.77 -34.04 19.91
CA PHE A 651 18.55 -33.88 20.72
C PHE A 651 18.53 -34.86 21.89
N ASN A 652 17.82 -34.51 22.95
CA ASN A 652 17.52 -35.43 24.05
C ASN A 652 16.01 -35.67 24.20
N LYS A 653 15.62 -36.49 25.19
CA LYS A 653 14.21 -36.82 25.47
C LYS A 653 13.34 -35.57 25.74
N LYS A 654 13.88 -34.54 26.40
CA LYS A 654 13.15 -33.30 26.69
C LYS A 654 12.89 -32.50 25.42
N ASP A 655 13.92 -32.37 24.57
CA ASP A 655 13.83 -31.71 23.26
C ASP A 655 12.71 -32.34 22.40
N PHE A 656 12.69 -33.68 22.30
CA PHE A 656 11.62 -34.40 21.60
C PHE A 656 10.23 -34.24 22.25
N SER A 657 10.14 -34.34 23.57
CA SER A 657 8.86 -34.20 24.28
C SER A 657 8.20 -32.83 24.05
N MET A 658 9.03 -31.78 23.98
CA MET A 658 8.57 -30.41 23.72
C MET A 658 8.02 -30.29 22.30
N ILE A 659 8.76 -30.76 21.29
CA ILE A 659 8.34 -30.74 19.89
C ILE A 659 7.05 -31.55 19.69
N PHE A 660 6.98 -32.76 20.27
CA PHE A 660 5.79 -33.61 20.15
C PHE A 660 4.57 -33.00 20.83
N SER A 661 4.73 -32.32 21.97
CA SER A 661 3.61 -31.62 22.63
C SER A 661 2.94 -30.56 21.76
N SER A 662 3.70 -29.95 20.83
CA SER A 662 3.18 -28.98 19.86
C SER A 662 2.43 -29.65 18.69
N PHE A 663 2.77 -30.89 18.32
CA PHE A 663 2.16 -31.61 17.18
C PHE A 663 1.00 -32.55 17.57
N VAL A 664 0.99 -33.09 18.79
CA VAL A 664 0.08 -34.18 19.22
C VAL A 664 -1.41 -33.76 19.34
N LYS A 665 -1.76 -32.49 19.16
CA LYS A 665 -3.14 -32.00 19.32
C LYS A 665 -4.12 -32.44 18.21
N THR A 666 -3.68 -33.12 17.14
CA THR A 666 -4.54 -33.39 15.97
C THR A 666 -4.72 -34.88 15.68
N GLU A 667 -5.92 -35.41 15.88
CA GLU A 667 -6.37 -36.78 15.52
C GLU A 667 -6.68 -36.96 14.02
N LEU A 668 -6.01 -36.20 13.15
CA LEU A 668 -6.34 -36.16 11.72
C LEU A 668 -5.62 -37.28 10.96
N LYS A 669 -6.38 -38.17 10.31
CA LYS A 669 -5.85 -39.19 9.39
C LYS A 669 -5.54 -38.55 8.03
N ILE A 670 -4.26 -38.54 7.65
CA ILE A 670 -3.77 -37.96 6.39
C ILE A 670 -2.99 -39.04 5.65
N GLU A 671 -3.43 -39.40 4.44
CA GLU A 671 -2.65 -40.19 3.50
C GLU A 671 -1.53 -39.28 2.95
N ASN A 672 -0.26 -39.71 3.03
CA ASN A 672 0.95 -38.91 2.70
C ASN A 672 1.25 -37.71 3.63
N LEU A 673 1.29 -37.99 4.94
CA LEU A 673 1.53 -37.02 6.01
C LEU A 673 2.75 -36.09 5.81
N LEU A 674 3.87 -36.60 5.28
CA LEU A 674 5.08 -35.77 5.09
C LEU A 674 4.91 -34.72 3.98
N GLU A 675 4.26 -35.10 2.88
CA GLU A 675 3.96 -34.22 1.75
C GLU A 675 2.96 -33.14 2.17
N PHE A 676 1.94 -33.52 2.94
CA PHE A 676 1.01 -32.59 3.57
C PHE A 676 1.72 -31.53 4.42
N TYR A 677 2.58 -31.94 5.37
CA TYR A 677 3.26 -30.99 6.23
C TYR A 677 4.27 -30.10 5.47
N SER A 678 4.90 -30.63 4.42
CA SER A 678 5.75 -29.85 3.51
C SER A 678 4.95 -28.71 2.86
N ILE A 679 3.78 -29.03 2.30
CA ILE A 679 2.88 -28.03 1.69
C ILE A 679 2.38 -27.05 2.76
N PHE A 680 1.92 -27.56 3.90
CA PHE A 680 1.33 -26.76 4.97
C PHE A 680 2.34 -25.80 5.61
N HIS A 681 3.47 -26.29 6.13
CA HIS A 681 4.46 -25.43 6.77
C HIS A 681 5.16 -24.49 5.78
N GLY A 682 5.33 -24.91 4.52
CA GLY A 682 5.90 -24.10 3.45
C GLY A 682 5.03 -22.88 3.12
N ASN A 683 3.71 -23.06 3.07
CA ASN A 683 2.79 -22.05 2.55
C ASN A 683 2.00 -21.29 3.63
N VAL A 684 1.65 -21.91 4.77
CA VAL A 684 0.80 -21.29 5.80
C VAL A 684 1.62 -20.52 6.83
N LYS A 685 1.57 -19.19 6.80
CA LYS A 685 2.42 -18.30 7.63
C LYS A 685 1.70 -17.63 8.80
N GLU A 686 0.38 -17.67 8.84
CA GLU A 686 -0.45 -16.90 9.75
C GLU A 686 -1.57 -17.75 10.33
N LYS A 687 -2.16 -17.27 11.43
CA LYS A 687 -3.28 -17.93 12.09
C LYS A 687 -4.52 -17.89 11.18
N ARG A 688 -5.26 -18.99 11.14
CA ARG A 688 -6.50 -19.11 10.35
C ARG A 688 -7.67 -19.44 11.27
N GLU A 689 -8.77 -18.73 11.12
CA GLU A 689 -9.95 -18.85 11.97
C GLU A 689 -11.24 -18.89 11.17
N THR A 690 -12.21 -19.65 11.65
CA THR A 690 -13.58 -19.69 11.11
C THR A 690 -14.57 -19.23 12.16
N HIS A 691 -15.60 -18.50 11.71
CA HIS A 691 -16.73 -18.13 12.55
C HIS A 691 -18.00 -18.75 12.01
N LYS A 692 -18.82 -19.32 12.91
CA LYS A 692 -20.18 -19.75 12.59
C LYS A 692 -21.12 -18.67 13.08
N THR A 693 -21.71 -17.94 12.14
CA THR A 693 -22.69 -16.89 12.43
C THR A 693 -24.10 -17.37 12.10
N PRO A 694 -25.13 -16.99 12.88
CA PRO A 694 -26.49 -17.53 12.71
C PRO A 694 -27.26 -16.98 11.49
N LYS A 695 -26.77 -15.92 10.83
CA LYS A 695 -27.42 -15.28 9.68
C LYS A 695 -26.37 -14.83 8.66
N ASP A 696 -26.21 -15.60 7.59
CA ASP A 696 -25.30 -15.35 6.47
C ASP A 696 -25.96 -15.69 5.13
N ILE A 697 -25.40 -15.16 4.04
CA ILE A 697 -25.73 -15.58 2.68
C ILE A 697 -24.55 -16.41 2.18
N ILE A 698 -24.83 -17.62 1.71
CA ILE A 698 -23.82 -18.51 1.15
C ILE A 698 -24.05 -18.61 -0.37
N ILE A 699 -23.08 -18.09 -1.12
CA ILE A 699 -22.95 -18.33 -2.55
C ILE A 699 -22.11 -19.60 -2.69
N LYS A 700 -22.72 -20.66 -3.23
CA LYS A 700 -22.09 -21.97 -3.37
C LYS A 700 -21.08 -21.98 -4.53
N GLU A 701 -20.14 -22.92 -4.45
CA GLU A 701 -19.18 -23.19 -5.51
C GLU A 701 -19.83 -23.53 -6.86
N ASN A 702 -19.15 -23.16 -7.96
CA ASN A 702 -19.62 -23.38 -9.33
C ASN A 702 -19.47 -24.85 -9.75
N ASP A 703 -18.39 -25.50 -9.33
CA ASP A 703 -18.08 -26.90 -9.63
C ASP A 703 -17.64 -27.64 -8.37
N LYS A 704 -18.22 -28.80 -8.10
CA LYS A 704 -17.90 -29.64 -6.93
C LYS A 704 -16.72 -30.58 -7.18
N THR A 705 -16.30 -30.74 -8.43
CA THR A 705 -15.21 -31.66 -8.82
C THR A 705 -13.84 -31.02 -8.64
N ILE A 706 -13.77 -29.68 -8.71
CA ILE A 706 -12.55 -28.90 -8.58
C ILE A 706 -12.46 -28.37 -7.13
N PRO A 707 -11.25 -28.27 -6.55
CA PRO A 707 -11.03 -27.59 -5.28
C PRO A 707 -11.67 -26.19 -5.24
N LYS A 708 -12.33 -25.88 -4.12
CA LYS A 708 -12.96 -24.57 -3.87
C LYS A 708 -12.15 -23.71 -2.92
N LEU A 709 -12.15 -22.40 -3.17
CA LEU A 709 -11.71 -21.39 -2.18
C LEU A 709 -12.84 -21.08 -1.21
N SER A 710 -12.55 -20.97 0.08
CA SER A 710 -13.53 -20.54 1.10
C SER A 710 -13.32 -19.07 1.42
N ILE A 711 -14.27 -18.21 1.07
CA ILE A 711 -14.16 -16.77 1.25
C ILE A 711 -15.27 -16.32 2.20
N THR A 712 -14.91 -15.66 3.29
CA THR A 712 -15.89 -15.09 4.23
C THR A 712 -15.72 -13.60 4.31
N TRP A 713 -16.79 -12.87 4.09
CA TRP A 713 -16.83 -11.42 4.09
C TRP A 713 -17.79 -10.94 5.15
N VAL A 714 -17.26 -10.25 6.14
CA VAL A 714 -18.07 -9.51 7.12
C VAL A 714 -18.23 -8.12 6.56
N LEU A 715 -19.47 -7.66 6.32
CA LEU A 715 -19.72 -6.36 5.72
C LEU A 715 -20.86 -5.59 6.38
N ASN A 716 -20.68 -4.29 6.53
CA ASN A 716 -21.74 -3.33 6.75
C ASN A 716 -22.18 -2.77 5.39
N PRO A 717 -23.40 -3.07 4.90
CA PRO A 717 -23.85 -2.67 3.56
C PRO A 717 -23.99 -1.16 3.38
N THR A 718 -23.90 -0.38 4.45
CA THR A 718 -23.98 1.09 4.42
C THR A 718 -22.63 1.77 4.52
N THR A 719 -21.52 1.07 4.31
CA THR A 719 -20.18 1.68 4.30
C THR A 719 -19.70 1.99 2.88
N PRO A 720 -18.87 3.04 2.68
CA PRO A 720 -18.26 3.31 1.38
C PRO A 720 -17.44 2.12 0.84
N GLU A 721 -16.78 1.36 1.73
CA GLU A 721 -16.01 0.16 1.39
C GLU A 721 -16.91 -0.93 0.84
N ALA A 722 -18.15 -1.07 1.33
CA ALA A 722 -19.13 -2.03 0.82
C ALA A 722 -19.40 -1.87 -0.69
N GLN A 723 -19.33 -0.63 -1.20
CA GLN A 723 -19.49 -0.34 -2.62
C GLN A 723 -18.34 -0.92 -3.45
N TYR A 724 -17.11 -0.94 -2.93
CA TYR A 724 -15.97 -1.60 -3.58
C TYR A 724 -16.10 -3.12 -3.48
N ILE A 725 -16.31 -3.56 -2.25
CA ILE A 725 -16.47 -4.93 -1.80
C ILE A 725 -17.42 -5.71 -2.74
N VAL A 726 -18.66 -5.26 -2.94
CA VAL A 726 -19.64 -6.05 -3.69
C VAL A 726 -19.20 -6.39 -5.12
N ASN A 727 -18.41 -5.51 -5.77
CA ASN A 727 -17.90 -5.76 -7.11
C ASN A 727 -16.81 -6.84 -7.12
N LEU A 728 -16.00 -6.93 -6.06
CA LEU A 728 -15.02 -8.00 -5.90
C LEU A 728 -15.69 -9.36 -5.64
N VAL A 729 -16.78 -9.39 -4.87
CA VAL A 729 -17.55 -10.64 -4.65
C VAL A 729 -18.05 -11.19 -5.98
N GLU A 730 -18.61 -10.34 -6.83
CA GLU A 730 -19.08 -10.73 -8.17
C GLU A 730 -17.92 -11.16 -9.08
N LEU A 731 -16.80 -10.42 -9.05
CA LEU A 731 -15.60 -10.76 -9.80
C LEU A 731 -15.09 -12.15 -9.42
N ILE A 732 -14.90 -12.42 -8.12
CA ILE A 732 -14.37 -13.69 -7.64
C ILE A 732 -15.32 -14.83 -7.94
N LYS A 733 -16.64 -14.64 -7.73
CA LYS A 733 -17.67 -15.62 -8.09
C LYS A 733 -17.59 -16.04 -9.57
N ASN A 734 -17.34 -15.08 -10.46
CA ASN A 734 -17.29 -15.30 -11.91
C ASN A 734 -15.90 -15.78 -12.40
N THR A 735 -14.86 -15.63 -11.59
CA THR A 735 -13.49 -15.98 -11.97
C THR A 735 -13.09 -17.33 -11.41
N MET A 736 -13.35 -17.61 -10.13
CA MET A 736 -12.81 -18.79 -9.44
C MET A 736 -13.90 -19.66 -8.84
N ASN A 737 -13.61 -20.96 -8.76
CA ASN A 737 -14.45 -21.88 -8.01
C ASN A 737 -14.34 -21.59 -6.51
N SER A 738 -15.35 -20.92 -5.95
CA SER A 738 -15.31 -20.42 -4.57
C SER A 738 -16.67 -20.54 -3.87
N GLU A 739 -16.64 -20.85 -2.58
CA GLU A 739 -17.77 -20.66 -1.67
C GLU A 739 -17.60 -19.29 -1.00
N ILE A 740 -18.52 -18.36 -1.26
CA ILE A 740 -18.49 -17.02 -0.69
C ILE A 740 -19.59 -16.90 0.36
N ARG A 741 -19.20 -16.60 1.59
CA ARG A 741 -20.09 -16.37 2.74
C ARG A 741 -20.13 -14.88 3.06
N LEU A 742 -21.28 -14.25 2.88
CA LEU A 742 -21.53 -12.85 3.24
C LEU A 742 -22.22 -12.78 4.60
N VAL A 743 -21.54 -12.17 5.57
CA VAL A 743 -22.00 -11.96 6.94
C VAL A 743 -22.25 -10.47 7.13
N PHE A 744 -23.48 -10.07 7.46
CA PHE A 744 -23.79 -8.65 7.64
C PHE A 744 -23.53 -8.18 9.06
N ASN A 745 -22.87 -7.03 9.20
CA ASN A 745 -22.53 -6.37 10.46
C ASN A 745 -23.03 -4.90 10.49
N PRO A 746 -24.35 -4.65 10.45
CA PRO A 746 -24.92 -3.31 10.39
C PRO A 746 -24.73 -2.52 11.68
N VAL A 747 -24.76 -1.19 11.54
CA VAL A 747 -24.76 -0.24 12.66
C VAL A 747 -26.18 0.08 13.10
N SER A 748 -26.40 0.13 14.41
CA SER A 748 -27.68 0.27 15.08
C SER A 748 -28.17 1.71 15.15
N LYS A 749 -27.26 2.70 15.15
CA LYS A 749 -27.59 4.12 15.16
C LYS A 749 -26.62 4.91 14.28
N LEU A 750 -27.15 5.51 13.22
CA LEU A 750 -26.41 6.47 12.38
C LEU A 750 -26.79 7.91 12.74
N SER A 751 -25.80 8.81 12.71
CA SER A 751 -25.97 10.25 12.92
C SER A 751 -26.17 11.01 11.60
N ASN A 752 -25.47 10.60 10.54
CA ASN A 752 -25.44 11.21 9.22
C ASN A 752 -25.76 10.17 8.13
N LEU A 753 -26.02 10.64 6.91
CA LEU A 753 -26.14 9.76 5.75
C LEU A 753 -24.81 9.01 5.56
N PRO A 754 -24.82 7.66 5.54
CA PRO A 754 -23.58 6.89 5.63
C PRO A 754 -22.84 6.80 4.29
N ILE A 755 -23.55 6.94 3.16
CA ILE A 755 -22.96 7.01 1.81
C ILE A 755 -23.64 8.14 1.03
N ASN A 756 -22.87 9.13 0.60
CA ASN A 756 -23.32 10.30 -0.17
C ASN A 756 -22.78 10.33 -1.62
N ARG A 757 -22.33 9.19 -2.13
CA ARG A 757 -21.72 9.04 -3.45
C ARG A 757 -22.31 7.88 -4.26
N PHE A 758 -22.36 8.07 -5.57
CA PHE A 758 -22.51 6.96 -6.52
C PHE A 758 -21.14 6.35 -6.79
N TYR A 759 -21.07 5.04 -7.01
CA TYR A 759 -19.81 4.35 -7.19
C TYR A 759 -19.88 3.29 -8.30
N ARG A 760 -18.83 3.22 -9.12
CA ARG A 760 -18.62 2.17 -10.11
C ARG A 760 -17.17 1.71 -10.03
N TYR A 761 -16.97 0.39 -10.00
CA TYR A 761 -15.64 -0.21 -10.05
C TYR A 761 -15.39 -0.79 -11.43
N VAL A 762 -14.29 -0.40 -12.06
CA VAL A 762 -13.96 -0.79 -13.44
C VAL A 762 -13.10 -2.03 -13.39
N ILE A 763 -13.71 -3.20 -13.59
CA ILE A 763 -12.99 -4.48 -13.67
C ILE A 763 -13.76 -5.50 -14.50
N SER A 764 -13.02 -6.40 -15.15
CA SER A 764 -13.57 -7.57 -15.84
C SER A 764 -12.77 -8.82 -15.49
N ASN A 765 -13.42 -9.98 -15.48
CA ASN A 765 -12.79 -11.29 -15.23
C ASN A 765 -11.94 -11.78 -16.42
N GLU A 766 -12.22 -11.30 -17.63
CA GLU A 766 -11.47 -11.60 -18.85
C GLU A 766 -11.49 -10.41 -19.82
N LEU A 767 -10.62 -10.45 -20.84
CA LEU A 767 -10.65 -9.49 -21.94
C LEU A 767 -11.90 -9.67 -22.80
N ARG A 768 -12.44 -8.55 -23.27
CA ARG A 768 -13.59 -8.50 -24.17
C ARG A 768 -13.15 -7.94 -25.51
N PHE A 769 -13.75 -8.44 -26.58
CA PHE A 769 -13.39 -8.07 -27.94
C PHE A 769 -14.61 -7.60 -28.71
N ASP A 770 -14.40 -6.68 -29.65
CA ASP A 770 -15.43 -6.26 -30.60
C ASP A 770 -15.55 -7.25 -31.77
N GLU A 771 -16.41 -6.92 -32.75
CA GLU A 771 -16.62 -7.76 -33.94
C GLU A 771 -15.38 -7.87 -34.83
N ASN A 772 -14.46 -6.90 -34.75
CA ASN A 772 -13.21 -6.88 -35.53
C ASN A 772 -12.07 -7.63 -34.80
N GLY A 773 -12.31 -8.12 -33.58
CA GLY A 773 -11.29 -8.77 -32.76
C GLY A 773 -10.37 -7.80 -32.01
N GLU A 774 -10.74 -6.52 -31.92
CA GLU A 774 -10.04 -5.50 -31.14
C GLU A 774 -10.54 -5.47 -29.68
N ILE A 775 -9.70 -5.00 -28.77
CA ILE A 775 -10.00 -5.02 -27.34
C ILE A 775 -11.02 -3.92 -26.99
N LEU A 776 -12.14 -4.33 -26.38
CA LEU A 776 -13.13 -3.40 -25.83
C LEU A 776 -12.58 -2.74 -24.56
N THR A 777 -12.63 -1.41 -24.52
CA THR A 777 -12.15 -0.63 -23.38
C THR A 777 -13.08 -0.76 -22.18
N ASN A 778 -12.50 -0.99 -21.00
CA ASN A 778 -13.24 -0.96 -19.75
C ASN A 778 -13.41 0.50 -19.27
N ASN A 779 -14.65 0.94 -19.09
CA ASN A 779 -14.98 2.27 -18.59
C ASN A 779 -16.03 2.21 -17.47
N ALA A 780 -16.01 3.20 -16.58
CA ALA A 780 -17.11 3.42 -15.65
C ALA A 780 -18.20 4.17 -16.39
N VAL A 781 -19.43 3.66 -16.35
CA VAL A 781 -20.61 4.32 -16.91
C VAL A 781 -21.65 4.51 -15.81
N PHE A 782 -22.07 5.76 -15.63
CA PHE A 782 -23.18 6.12 -14.76
C PHE A 782 -24.38 6.48 -15.63
N GLU A 783 -25.45 5.72 -15.44
CA GLU A 783 -26.71 5.86 -16.16
C GLU A 783 -27.81 6.28 -15.19
N SER A 784 -28.84 6.96 -15.68
CA SER A 784 -30.03 7.32 -14.88
C SER A 784 -29.70 8.10 -13.60
N LEU A 785 -28.71 9.00 -13.66
CA LEU A 785 -28.33 9.88 -12.55
C LEU A 785 -29.47 10.85 -12.19
N PRO A 786 -29.58 11.27 -10.92
CA PRO A 786 -30.60 12.21 -10.50
C PRO A 786 -30.41 13.58 -11.15
N ASN A 787 -31.49 14.14 -11.67
CA ASN A 787 -31.50 15.50 -12.23
C ASN A 787 -31.41 16.54 -11.11
N LYS A 788 -30.84 17.70 -11.41
CA LYS A 788 -30.74 18.87 -10.51
C LYS A 788 -29.84 18.72 -9.27
N GLN A 789 -29.05 17.65 -9.17
CA GLN A 789 -28.03 17.52 -8.14
C GLN A 789 -26.66 17.95 -8.66
N LEU A 790 -25.94 18.75 -7.86
CA LEU A 790 -24.55 19.08 -8.14
C LEU A 790 -23.65 17.94 -7.65
N MET A 791 -22.81 17.42 -8.52
CA MET A 791 -21.91 16.30 -8.24
C MET A 791 -20.46 16.63 -8.59
N THR A 792 -19.54 15.95 -7.90
CA THR A 792 -18.10 16.00 -8.14
C THR A 792 -17.60 14.63 -8.50
N LEU A 793 -16.88 14.53 -9.60
CA LEU A 793 -16.20 13.30 -9.99
C LEU A 793 -14.94 13.10 -9.13
N GLY A 794 -14.83 11.91 -8.53
CA GLY A 794 -13.62 11.42 -7.89
C GLY A 794 -13.13 10.13 -8.56
N ILE A 795 -11.82 9.90 -8.50
CA ILE A 795 -11.21 8.63 -8.94
C ILE A 795 -10.43 8.03 -7.78
N ILE A 796 -10.66 6.75 -7.55
CA ILE A 796 -9.99 5.92 -6.55
C ILE A 796 -9.12 4.93 -7.31
N THR A 797 -7.81 5.15 -7.30
CA THR A 797 -6.81 4.28 -7.94
C THR A 797 -5.94 3.58 -6.89
N HIS A 798 -5.11 2.65 -7.35
CA HIS A 798 -3.95 2.18 -6.59
C HIS A 798 -3.09 3.37 -6.12
N ASP A 799 -2.47 3.25 -4.95
CA ASP A 799 -1.72 4.34 -4.32
C ASP A 799 -0.49 4.75 -5.13
N SER A 800 0.19 3.76 -5.70
CA SER A 800 1.33 3.96 -6.60
C SER A 800 0.98 4.66 -7.92
N TRP A 801 -0.30 4.83 -8.28
CA TRP A 801 -0.67 5.46 -9.55
C TRP A 801 -0.74 6.98 -9.44
N MET A 802 -0.08 7.66 -10.37
CA MET A 802 -0.25 9.09 -10.60
C MET A 802 -0.94 9.32 -11.94
N ILE A 803 -2.20 9.75 -11.85
CA ILE A 803 -3.08 9.93 -13.00
C ILE A 803 -3.28 11.42 -13.30
N GLU A 804 -3.46 11.71 -14.58
CA GLU A 804 -3.76 13.04 -15.09
C GLU A 804 -5.10 13.03 -15.83
N LEU A 805 -5.95 14.05 -15.62
CA LEU A 805 -7.10 14.31 -16.50
C LEU A 805 -6.60 14.88 -17.84
N LYS A 806 -6.76 14.12 -18.92
CA LYS A 806 -6.22 14.47 -20.25
C LYS A 806 -7.22 15.16 -21.15
N THR A 807 -8.47 14.67 -21.22
CA THR A 807 -9.50 15.27 -22.07
C THR A 807 -10.87 15.23 -21.39
N THR A 808 -11.55 16.37 -21.37
CA THR A 808 -12.98 16.49 -21.08
C THR A 808 -13.47 17.87 -21.52
N ASN A 809 -14.76 17.97 -21.84
CA ASN A 809 -15.39 19.24 -22.22
C ASN A 809 -16.20 19.86 -21.06
N TYR A 810 -16.26 19.19 -19.92
CA TYR A 810 -17.12 19.56 -18.78
C TYR A 810 -16.32 19.82 -17.52
N ASP A 811 -16.85 20.68 -16.65
CA ASP A 811 -16.32 20.87 -15.30
C ASP A 811 -16.67 19.67 -14.43
N LEU A 812 -15.70 18.79 -14.20
CA LEU A 812 -15.89 17.56 -13.42
C LEU A 812 -16.11 17.82 -11.92
N ASP A 813 -15.88 19.05 -11.45
CA ASP A 813 -16.13 19.43 -10.06
C ASP A 813 -17.55 19.91 -9.81
N ASN A 814 -18.22 20.34 -10.86
CA ASN A 814 -19.54 20.95 -10.83
C ASN A 814 -20.43 20.31 -11.89
N ILE A 815 -20.52 18.98 -11.88
CA ILE A 815 -21.37 18.22 -12.79
C ILE A 815 -22.83 18.46 -12.39
N PHE A 816 -23.59 19.05 -13.29
CA PHE A 816 -25.01 19.28 -13.15
C PHE A 816 -25.73 18.65 -14.35
N ILE A 817 -26.53 17.61 -14.10
CA ILE A 817 -27.24 16.88 -15.17
C ILE A 817 -28.69 17.37 -15.23
N ASP A 818 -29.08 17.78 -16.43
CA ASP A 818 -30.45 18.07 -16.84
C ASP A 818 -30.78 17.36 -18.17
N SER A 819 -32.06 17.31 -18.53
CA SER A 819 -32.65 16.66 -19.73
C SER A 819 -32.05 17.06 -21.09
N LYS A 820 -31.23 18.12 -21.14
CA LYS A 820 -30.54 18.60 -22.36
C LYS A 820 -29.04 18.31 -22.36
N THR A 821 -28.51 17.71 -21.29
CA THR A 821 -27.08 17.48 -21.12
C THR A 821 -26.66 16.28 -21.98
N PRO A 822 -25.71 16.43 -22.92
CA PRO A 822 -25.19 15.30 -23.68
C PRO A 822 -24.30 14.42 -22.78
N ASN A 823 -23.87 13.28 -23.31
CA ASN A 823 -22.98 12.38 -22.58
C ASN A 823 -21.66 13.06 -22.22
N ILE A 824 -21.31 13.01 -20.94
CA ILE A 824 -20.06 13.55 -20.38
C ILE A 824 -19.01 12.44 -20.45
N ILE A 825 -17.91 12.70 -21.16
CA ILE A 825 -16.77 11.78 -21.28
C ILE A 825 -15.56 12.41 -20.61
N ALA A 826 -14.94 11.68 -19.69
CA ALA A 826 -13.66 12.05 -19.06
C ALA A 826 -12.62 10.97 -19.32
N LYS A 827 -11.51 11.35 -19.97
CA LYS A 827 -10.37 10.45 -20.21
C LYS A 827 -9.19 10.87 -19.34
N TYR A 828 -8.71 9.94 -18.54
CA TYR A 828 -7.53 10.07 -17.69
C TYR A 828 -6.38 9.25 -18.25
N THR A 829 -5.15 9.63 -17.91
CA THR A 829 -3.93 8.93 -18.30
C THR A 829 -3.05 8.62 -17.10
N LEU A 830 -2.55 7.38 -16.98
CA LEU A 830 -1.50 7.02 -16.02
C LEU A 830 -0.15 7.54 -16.53
N GLU A 831 0.34 8.61 -15.92
CA GLU A 831 1.61 9.24 -16.31
C GLU A 831 2.81 8.55 -15.68
N ASN A 832 2.73 8.32 -14.37
CA ASN A 832 3.82 7.79 -13.58
C ASN A 832 3.30 6.80 -12.54
N VAL A 833 4.17 5.88 -12.16
CA VAL A 833 4.05 4.99 -11.01
C VAL A 833 5.06 5.44 -9.96
N LEU A 834 4.73 5.31 -8.67
CA LEU A 834 5.59 5.74 -7.58
C LEU A 834 6.74 4.76 -7.31
N ILE A 835 7.92 5.35 -7.08
CA ILE A 835 9.01 4.74 -6.32
C ILE A 835 8.93 5.34 -4.93
N GLU A 836 8.69 4.54 -3.91
CA GLU A 836 8.62 5.02 -2.53
C GLU A 836 9.40 4.12 -1.58
N GLY A 837 9.56 4.54 -0.33
CA GLY A 837 10.17 3.67 0.67
C GLY A 837 10.81 4.41 1.82
N ASN A 838 11.76 3.75 2.48
CA ASN A 838 12.39 4.22 3.71
C ASN A 838 13.89 4.43 3.49
N CYS A 839 14.38 5.61 3.82
CA CYS A 839 15.80 5.95 3.82
C CYS A 839 16.30 6.09 5.25
N LEU A 840 17.23 5.21 5.63
CA LEU A 840 17.77 5.07 6.97
C LEU A 840 19.28 5.31 6.98
N ASP A 841 19.81 5.80 8.09
CA ASP A 841 21.25 5.79 8.34
C ASP A 841 21.74 4.38 8.71
N ASN A 842 23.07 4.18 8.81
CA ASN A 842 23.66 2.92 9.31
C ASN A 842 23.24 2.51 10.73
N TYR A 843 22.61 3.42 11.47
CA TYR A 843 22.04 3.15 12.78
C TYR A 843 20.54 2.86 12.70
N SER A 844 19.98 2.64 11.50
CA SER A 844 18.55 2.42 11.26
C SER A 844 17.64 3.56 11.74
N ASN A 845 18.16 4.79 11.87
CA ASN A 845 17.32 5.97 12.07
C ASN A 845 16.88 6.54 10.72
N PRO A 846 15.69 7.17 10.63
CA PRO A 846 15.31 8.00 9.50
C PRO A 846 16.40 9.01 9.13
N SER A 847 16.91 8.93 7.91
CA SER A 847 17.93 9.85 7.42
C SER A 847 17.30 11.14 6.92
N LYS A 848 16.65 11.88 7.82
CA LYS A 848 15.89 13.10 7.47
C LYS A 848 16.75 14.13 6.74
N GLY A 849 16.13 14.87 5.81
CA GLY A 849 16.79 15.92 5.04
C GLY A 849 17.72 15.42 3.92
N THR A 850 17.94 14.10 3.81
CA THR A 850 18.71 13.53 2.69
C THR A 850 18.01 13.84 1.38
N GLN A 851 18.78 14.31 0.40
CA GLN A 851 18.28 14.69 -0.91
C GLN A 851 18.50 13.56 -1.90
N ILE A 852 17.41 13.03 -2.46
CA ILE A 852 17.44 11.88 -3.38
C ILE A 852 17.01 12.36 -4.76
N MET A 853 17.69 11.86 -5.79
CA MET A 853 17.32 12.07 -7.18
C MET A 853 17.29 10.74 -7.94
N VAL A 854 16.29 10.56 -8.79
CA VAL A 854 16.23 9.50 -9.78
C VAL A 854 16.35 10.06 -11.18
N GLU A 855 17.13 9.39 -12.01
CA GLU A 855 17.36 9.73 -13.41
C GLU A 855 17.03 8.54 -14.31
N ASN A 856 16.22 8.75 -15.33
CA ASN A 856 15.97 7.71 -16.33
C ASN A 856 17.18 7.57 -17.26
N ILE A 857 17.71 6.36 -17.41
CA ILE A 857 18.92 6.11 -18.19
C ILE A 857 18.73 6.42 -19.69
N ILE A 858 17.50 6.28 -20.21
CA ILE A 858 17.21 6.39 -21.64
C ILE A 858 16.86 7.83 -22.04
N ASN A 859 15.91 8.46 -21.34
CA ASN A 859 15.39 9.78 -21.71
C ASN A 859 15.89 10.92 -20.83
N GLN A 860 16.81 10.64 -19.89
CA GLN A 860 17.43 11.61 -18.98
C GLN A 860 16.44 12.44 -18.15
N ARG A 861 15.18 12.00 -18.00
CA ARG A 861 14.23 12.65 -17.07
C ARG A 861 14.71 12.49 -15.64
N ARG A 862 14.69 13.58 -14.88
CA ARG A 862 15.14 13.64 -13.49
C ARG A 862 13.99 14.05 -12.57
N PHE A 863 13.91 13.42 -11.40
CA PHE A 863 13.02 13.80 -10.32
C PHE A 863 13.79 13.77 -9.00
N ASP A 864 13.63 14.81 -8.19
CA ASP A 864 14.26 14.98 -6.88
C ASP A 864 13.24 15.05 -5.74
N THR A 865 13.67 14.67 -4.54
CA THR A 865 12.86 14.72 -3.32
C THR A 865 13.74 14.80 -2.07
N VAL A 866 13.12 15.06 -0.92
CA VAL A 866 13.75 15.06 0.40
C VAL A 866 13.16 13.95 1.27
N VAL A 867 14.03 13.26 2.01
CA VAL A 867 13.63 12.25 2.99
C VAL A 867 12.97 12.91 4.21
N MET A 868 11.73 12.49 4.50
CA MET A 868 10.96 12.91 5.66
C MET A 868 11.49 12.28 6.96
N GLN A 869 11.30 12.95 8.09
CA GLN A 869 11.62 12.39 9.40
C GLN A 869 10.69 11.21 9.76
N ASN A 870 9.42 11.28 9.39
CA ASN A 870 8.45 10.22 9.63
C ASN A 870 8.82 8.99 8.80
N LEU A 871 9.21 7.89 9.47
CA LEU A 871 9.59 6.61 8.88
C LEU A 871 10.79 6.65 7.91
N GLY A 872 11.47 7.80 7.75
CA GLY A 872 12.45 7.97 6.68
C GLY A 872 11.79 7.96 5.29
N TYR A 873 10.53 8.36 5.19
CA TYR A 873 9.75 8.22 3.97
C TYR A 873 10.26 9.12 2.84
N PHE A 874 10.31 8.58 1.63
CA PHE A 874 10.48 9.35 0.39
C PHE A 874 9.57 8.78 -0.70
N GLN A 875 9.21 9.62 -1.68
CA GLN A 875 8.58 9.17 -2.93
C GLN A 875 9.15 9.93 -4.13
N LEU A 876 9.21 9.25 -5.26
CA LEU A 876 9.69 9.73 -6.55
C LEU A 876 8.80 9.18 -7.66
N LYS A 877 8.82 9.87 -8.79
CA LYS A 877 7.99 9.57 -9.96
C LYS A 877 8.78 8.73 -10.94
N ALA A 878 8.18 7.68 -11.48
CA ALA A 878 8.82 6.87 -12.50
C ALA A 878 7.81 6.31 -13.50
N SER A 879 8.18 6.30 -14.78
CA SER A 879 7.48 5.50 -15.80
C SER A 879 8.15 4.13 -15.93
N PRO A 880 7.47 3.09 -16.46
CA PRO A 880 8.11 1.80 -16.74
C PRO A 880 9.42 1.96 -17.52
N GLY A 881 10.50 1.35 -17.04
CA GLY A 881 11.86 1.63 -17.50
C GLY A 881 12.92 1.47 -16.40
N ILE A 882 14.16 1.78 -16.75
CA ILE A 882 15.31 1.71 -15.82
C ILE A 882 15.67 3.11 -15.36
N TRP A 883 15.83 3.23 -14.06
CA TRP A 883 16.10 4.47 -13.35
C TRP A 883 17.36 4.31 -12.51
N LYS A 884 18.19 5.34 -12.43
CA LYS A 884 19.36 5.38 -11.56
C LYS A 884 19.07 6.28 -10.38
N ILE A 885 19.31 5.80 -9.16
CA ILE A 885 19.17 6.59 -7.92
C ILE A 885 20.51 7.16 -7.48
N ASN A 886 20.52 8.45 -7.12
CA ASN A 886 21.70 9.18 -6.65
C ASN A 886 21.34 10.05 -5.44
N LEU A 887 22.31 10.32 -4.58
CA LEU A 887 22.20 11.29 -3.49
C LEU A 887 22.79 12.63 -3.93
N LEU A 888 22.05 13.72 -3.72
CA LEU A 888 22.48 15.08 -4.09
C LEU A 888 23.30 15.76 -2.98
N ASP A 889 23.19 15.28 -1.75
CA ASP A 889 23.88 15.84 -0.58
C ASP A 889 25.35 15.35 -0.43
N GLY A 890 25.84 14.53 -1.37
CA GLY A 890 27.18 13.96 -1.34
C GLY A 890 27.34 12.77 -0.41
N GLY A 891 26.25 12.29 0.22
CA GLY A 891 26.22 11.03 0.93
C GLY A 891 26.49 9.83 0.01
N LYS A 892 26.80 8.68 0.60
CA LYS A 892 26.91 7.40 -0.11
C LYS A 892 25.77 6.47 0.26
N ILE A 893 25.20 5.81 -0.74
CA ILE A 893 24.23 4.73 -0.52
C ILE A 893 25.04 3.47 -0.20
N SER A 894 24.92 2.96 1.02
CA SER A 894 25.65 1.77 1.45
C SER A 894 24.90 0.49 1.07
N LYS A 895 23.57 0.49 1.21
CA LYS A 895 22.73 -0.64 0.77
C LYS A 895 21.41 -0.20 0.15
N ILE A 896 20.94 -1.02 -0.78
CA ILE A 896 19.58 -0.97 -1.35
C ILE A 896 18.94 -2.33 -1.12
N ASP A 897 17.81 -2.37 -0.43
CA ASP A 897 17.08 -3.60 -0.05
C ASP A 897 17.98 -4.66 0.61
N GLY A 898 18.95 -4.21 1.42
CA GLY A 898 19.92 -5.08 2.11
C GLY A 898 21.07 -5.61 1.25
N LYS A 899 21.13 -5.27 -0.05
CA LYS A 899 22.23 -5.62 -0.96
C LYS A 899 23.26 -4.48 -1.03
N SER A 900 24.55 -4.82 -1.06
CA SER A 900 25.68 -3.87 -1.08
C SER A 900 25.96 -3.25 -2.45
N GLU A 901 26.22 -1.94 -2.46
CA GLU A 901 26.82 -0.99 -3.45
C GLU A 901 26.80 -1.19 -4.98
N PHE A 902 26.59 -2.38 -5.56
CA PHE A 902 26.89 -2.61 -6.99
C PHE A 902 25.79 -2.24 -7.99
N GLU A 903 24.55 -1.96 -7.56
CA GLU A 903 23.47 -1.59 -8.49
C GLU A 903 22.66 -0.40 -7.95
N HIS A 904 23.00 0.81 -8.42
CA HIS A 904 22.16 2.02 -8.24
C HIS A 904 20.98 2.06 -9.22
N GLU A 905 20.70 0.96 -9.90
CA GLU A 905 19.68 0.85 -10.95
C GLU A 905 18.40 0.22 -10.38
N ILE A 906 17.29 0.90 -10.62
CA ILE A 906 15.94 0.51 -10.21
C ILE A 906 15.15 0.21 -11.47
N VAL A 907 14.63 -1.01 -11.54
CA VAL A 907 13.76 -1.45 -12.64
C VAL A 907 12.30 -1.25 -12.24
N ILE A 908 11.55 -0.55 -13.09
CA ILE A 908 10.10 -0.35 -12.96
C ILE A 908 9.39 -1.16 -14.04
N ASP A 909 8.80 -2.29 -13.65
CA ASP A 909 8.14 -3.26 -14.53
C ASP A 909 6.73 -3.67 -14.04
N SER A 910 6.17 -2.98 -13.04
CA SER A 910 4.86 -3.28 -12.43
C SER A 910 3.97 -2.03 -12.27
N LEU A 911 2.65 -2.23 -12.27
CA LEU A 911 1.65 -1.22 -11.92
C LEU A 911 1.56 -0.94 -10.42
N THR A 912 2.11 -1.81 -9.57
CA THR A 912 2.09 -1.64 -8.10
C THR A 912 3.22 -0.73 -7.58
N GLY A 913 4.09 -0.24 -8.46
CA GLY A 913 5.23 0.60 -8.10
C GLY A 913 6.39 -0.18 -7.48
N LYS A 914 7.31 0.54 -6.85
CA LYS A 914 8.49 -0.04 -6.22
C LYS A 914 8.68 0.54 -4.83
N ASN A 915 8.65 -0.33 -3.82
CA ASN A 915 9.03 0.03 -2.45
C ASN A 915 10.52 -0.29 -2.24
N LEU A 916 11.30 0.67 -1.73
CA LEU A 916 12.75 0.57 -1.56
C LEU A 916 13.18 0.86 -0.12
N ARG A 917 14.10 0.06 0.41
CA ARG A 917 14.82 0.37 1.65
C ARG A 917 16.24 0.81 1.34
N LEU A 918 16.53 2.08 1.58
CA LEU A 918 17.85 2.68 1.40
C LEU A 918 18.56 2.80 2.74
N GLU A 919 19.82 2.36 2.79
CA GLU A 919 20.74 2.64 3.90
C GLU A 919 21.83 3.58 3.40
N VAL A 920 22.08 4.68 4.12
CA VAL A 920 23.01 5.73 3.72
C VAL A 920 24.06 6.03 4.79
N ASP A 921 25.28 6.24 4.30
CA ASP A 921 26.45 6.60 5.10
C ASP A 921 26.57 8.12 5.16
N LYS A 922 26.01 8.72 6.20
CA LYS A 922 26.31 10.11 6.56
C LYS A 922 27.60 10.15 7.35
N THR A 923 28.72 10.44 6.70
CA THR A 923 29.96 10.76 7.41
C THR A 923 29.71 12.01 8.27
N LYS A 924 29.89 11.87 9.60
CA LYS A 924 29.79 12.98 10.55
C LYS A 924 30.93 13.97 10.29
N ASN A 925 30.59 15.09 9.65
CA ASN A 925 31.24 16.41 9.64
C ASN A 925 31.27 16.98 8.22
N ASP A 926 30.21 17.68 7.85
CA ASP A 926 30.33 18.83 6.95
C ASP A 926 29.19 19.80 7.27
N GLU A 927 29.35 20.53 8.38
CA GLU A 927 28.63 21.79 8.64
C GLU A 927 29.15 22.92 7.72
N ASN A 928 29.47 22.61 6.46
CA ASN A 928 29.98 23.58 5.49
C ASN A 928 28.86 23.98 4.51
N PRO A 929 28.41 25.25 4.52
CA PRO A 929 27.38 25.77 3.61
C PRO A 929 27.88 25.96 2.16
N SER A 930 28.83 25.14 1.70
CA SER A 930 29.32 25.10 0.31
C SER A 930 28.61 24.07 -0.57
N ILE A 931 27.49 23.50 -0.08
CA ILE A 931 26.65 22.53 -0.81
C ILE A 931 26.08 23.15 -2.11
N LEU A 932 25.73 24.44 -2.10
CA LEU A 932 25.23 25.18 -3.27
C LEU A 932 26.22 25.17 -4.45
N ARG A 933 27.54 25.13 -4.20
CA ARG A 933 28.58 25.12 -5.23
C ARG A 933 28.88 23.71 -5.79
N ARG A 934 28.52 22.64 -5.07
CA ARG A 934 28.58 21.26 -5.60
C ARG A 934 27.34 20.93 -6.42
N ILE A 935 26.18 21.44 -6.00
CA ILE A 935 24.93 21.42 -6.79
C ILE A 935 25.18 22.12 -8.13
N SER A 936 25.77 23.33 -8.16
CA SER A 936 26.07 23.99 -9.44
C SER A 936 26.95 23.16 -10.38
N ASN A 937 27.86 22.33 -9.85
CA ASN A 937 28.75 21.51 -10.68
C ASN A 937 28.10 20.20 -11.16
N TYR A 938 27.22 19.56 -10.38
CA TYR A 938 26.49 18.36 -10.84
C TYR A 938 25.41 18.68 -11.89
N PHE A 939 24.84 19.89 -11.85
CA PHE A 939 23.85 20.35 -12.81
C PHE A 939 24.45 20.90 -14.13
N THR A 940 25.78 20.85 -14.30
CA THR A 940 26.45 21.37 -15.52
C THR A 940 26.49 20.42 -16.70
N ASP A 941 26.16 19.12 -16.54
CA ASP A 941 26.20 18.16 -17.66
C ASP A 941 24.81 17.81 -18.22
N SER A 942 24.53 18.51 -19.32
CA SER A 942 23.61 18.27 -20.44
C SER A 942 22.10 18.07 -20.17
N LEU A 943 21.31 18.94 -20.80
CA LEU A 943 19.86 18.90 -21.09
C LEU A 943 18.86 19.41 -20.03
N SER A 944 19.23 20.43 -19.27
CA SER A 944 18.34 21.59 -19.08
C SER A 944 19.22 22.83 -18.89
N LYS A 945 18.92 23.90 -19.63
CA LYS A 945 19.57 25.19 -19.38
C LYS A 945 19.31 25.57 -17.91
N ASN A 946 20.39 25.88 -17.20
CA ASN A 946 20.45 26.63 -15.94
C ASN A 946 19.21 27.49 -15.71
N ILE A 947 18.35 27.09 -14.76
CA ILE A 947 17.41 28.02 -14.13
C ILE A 947 17.65 27.88 -12.63
N ASP A 948 18.45 28.81 -12.12
CA ASP A 948 18.48 29.12 -10.70
C ASP A 948 17.22 29.96 -10.42
N PHE A 949 16.24 29.36 -9.73
CA PHE A 949 14.98 30.01 -9.38
C PHE A 949 15.11 30.92 -8.14
N GLY A 950 16.30 31.02 -7.54
CA GLY A 950 16.54 31.79 -6.31
C GLY A 950 16.31 33.30 -6.48
N ASP A 951 16.64 33.87 -7.64
CA ASP A 951 16.48 35.32 -7.92
C ASP A 951 15.19 35.67 -8.69
N GLU A 952 14.32 34.69 -8.94
CA GLU A 952 13.03 34.87 -9.63
C GLU A 952 11.86 34.93 -8.63
N ILE A 953 10.71 35.49 -9.04
CA ILE A 953 9.52 35.56 -8.19
C ILE A 953 8.71 34.28 -8.37
N ASN A 954 8.64 33.45 -7.33
CA ASN A 954 7.96 32.16 -7.36
C ASN A 954 6.59 32.26 -6.69
N VAL A 955 5.51 32.17 -7.48
CA VAL A 955 4.13 32.23 -7.00
C VAL A 955 3.49 30.85 -7.07
N PHE A 956 3.02 30.32 -5.95
CA PHE A 956 2.27 29.07 -5.89
C PHE A 956 0.77 29.35 -5.78
N SER A 957 -0.03 28.62 -6.55
CA SER A 957 -1.49 28.67 -6.44
C SER A 957 -2.14 27.35 -6.85
N LEU A 958 -3.42 27.21 -6.51
CA LEU A 958 -4.23 26.05 -6.89
C LEU A 958 -5.65 26.48 -7.22
N ALA A 959 -6.28 25.80 -8.16
CA ALA A 959 -7.65 26.01 -8.57
C ALA A 959 -8.31 24.67 -8.87
N SER A 960 -9.62 24.60 -8.63
CA SER A 960 -10.44 23.41 -8.90
C SER A 960 -11.80 23.88 -9.41
N GLY A 961 -12.13 23.48 -10.64
CA GLY A 961 -13.32 23.91 -11.37
C GLY A 961 -13.11 25.18 -12.19
N HIS A 962 -13.88 25.33 -13.26
CA HIS A 962 -13.66 26.35 -14.29
C HIS A 962 -13.75 27.79 -13.76
N LEU A 963 -14.58 28.02 -12.74
CA LEU A 963 -14.72 29.35 -12.13
C LEU A 963 -13.41 29.79 -11.44
N TYR A 964 -12.81 28.92 -10.63
CA TYR A 964 -11.57 29.23 -9.93
C TYR A 964 -10.37 29.26 -10.88
N GLU A 965 -10.38 28.47 -11.95
CA GLU A 965 -9.37 28.57 -13.01
C GLU A 965 -9.41 29.91 -13.74
N ARG A 966 -10.61 30.47 -13.94
CA ARG A 966 -10.77 31.81 -14.50
C ARG A 966 -10.25 32.88 -13.55
N PHE A 967 -10.59 32.80 -12.27
CA PHE A 967 -10.02 33.68 -11.24
C PHE A 967 -8.48 33.56 -11.21
N LEU A 968 -7.94 32.35 -11.28
CA LEU A 968 -6.50 32.11 -11.33
C LEU A 968 -5.83 32.81 -12.52
N LYS A 969 -6.42 32.78 -13.72
CA LYS A 969 -5.90 33.54 -14.89
C LYS A 969 -5.85 35.05 -14.62
N ILE A 970 -6.88 35.59 -13.97
CA ILE A 970 -6.98 37.00 -13.61
C ILE A 970 -5.92 37.35 -12.55
N MET A 971 -5.77 36.52 -11.52
CA MET A 971 -4.74 36.67 -10.50
C MET A 971 -3.35 36.70 -11.13
N MET A 972 -3.03 35.73 -12.00
CA MET A 972 -1.74 35.66 -12.69
C MET A 972 -1.49 36.91 -13.56
N LEU A 973 -2.51 37.37 -14.28
CA LEU A 973 -2.40 38.60 -15.08
C LEU A 973 -2.20 39.84 -14.21
N SER A 974 -2.90 39.94 -13.08
CA SER A 974 -2.75 41.05 -12.14
C SER A 974 -1.33 41.11 -11.55
N VAL A 975 -0.74 39.95 -11.22
CA VAL A 975 0.65 39.87 -10.74
C VAL A 975 1.61 40.35 -11.80
N VAL A 976 1.53 39.81 -13.02
CA VAL A 976 2.49 40.11 -14.09
C VAL A 976 2.42 41.58 -14.53
N LYS A 977 1.24 42.19 -14.53
CA LYS A 977 1.09 43.62 -14.84
C LYS A 977 1.69 44.54 -13.79
N ASN A 978 1.65 44.14 -12.52
CA ASN A 978 2.15 44.96 -11.40
C ASN A 978 3.58 44.59 -10.96
N THR A 979 4.16 43.52 -11.51
CA THR A 979 5.49 43.01 -11.19
C THR A 979 6.36 43.03 -12.44
N SER A 980 7.13 44.10 -12.64
CA SER A 980 8.06 44.24 -13.77
C SER A 980 9.53 44.08 -13.39
N SER A 981 9.82 43.91 -12.10
CA SER A 981 11.18 43.95 -11.55
C SER A 981 11.98 42.66 -11.75
N ARG A 982 11.31 41.50 -11.76
CA ARG A 982 11.90 40.16 -11.94
C ARG A 982 10.96 39.27 -12.74
N LYS A 983 11.50 38.19 -13.32
CA LYS A 983 10.70 37.19 -14.01
C LYS A 983 9.83 36.42 -13.00
N VAL A 984 8.58 36.17 -13.35
CA VAL A 984 7.60 35.48 -12.51
C VAL A 984 7.43 34.03 -12.96
N ASN A 985 7.54 33.09 -12.01
CA ASN A 985 7.23 31.68 -12.18
C ASN A 985 5.96 31.33 -11.40
N PHE A 986 4.94 30.84 -12.10
CA PHE A 986 3.76 30.30 -11.46
C PHE A 986 3.87 28.79 -11.32
N TRP A 987 3.70 28.31 -10.09
CA TRP A 987 3.64 26.90 -9.74
C TRP A 987 2.19 26.52 -9.48
N ILE A 988 1.66 25.56 -10.24
CA ILE A 988 0.25 25.18 -10.20
C ILE A 988 0.11 23.70 -9.88
N LEU A 989 -0.80 23.38 -8.96
CA LEU A 989 -1.08 21.98 -8.60
C LEU A 989 -1.80 21.25 -9.75
N LYS A 990 -1.09 20.33 -10.40
CA LYS A 990 -1.48 19.71 -11.68
C LYS A 990 -2.79 18.92 -11.62
N ASN A 991 -2.97 18.13 -10.56
CA ASN A 991 -4.04 17.11 -10.45
C ASN A 991 -5.47 17.67 -10.48
N TYR A 992 -5.63 18.95 -10.18
CA TYR A 992 -6.94 19.61 -10.06
C TYR A 992 -7.23 20.60 -11.19
N ALA A 993 -6.24 20.86 -12.04
CA ALA A 993 -6.40 21.71 -13.21
C ALA A 993 -7.05 20.96 -14.39
N SER A 994 -8.04 21.59 -15.00
CA SER A 994 -8.74 21.10 -16.18
C SER A 994 -7.81 21.02 -17.41
N PRO A 995 -8.10 20.12 -18.37
CA PRO A 995 -7.37 20.08 -19.64
C PRO A 995 -7.36 21.42 -20.36
N SER A 996 -8.52 22.10 -20.41
CA SER A 996 -8.66 23.41 -21.05
C SER A 996 -7.74 24.46 -20.42
N PHE A 997 -7.62 24.47 -19.08
CA PHE A 997 -6.69 25.38 -18.41
C PHE A 997 -5.23 25.06 -18.75
N LYS A 998 -4.84 23.78 -18.70
CA LYS A 998 -3.47 23.33 -18.99
C LYS A 998 -3.04 23.62 -20.44
N GLU A 999 -3.96 23.56 -21.39
CA GLU A 999 -3.71 23.88 -22.79
C GLU A 999 -3.64 25.40 -23.05
N THR A 1000 -4.47 26.20 -22.36
CA THR A 1000 -4.56 27.65 -22.62
C THR A 1000 -3.53 28.47 -21.85
N ILE A 1001 -3.09 28.02 -20.68
CA ILE A 1001 -2.18 28.79 -19.84
C ILE A 1001 -0.78 29.04 -20.46
N PRO A 1002 -0.17 28.12 -21.23
CA PRO A 1002 1.11 28.39 -21.89
C PRO A 1002 1.01 29.47 -22.98
N GLU A 1003 -0.14 29.61 -23.65
CA GLU A 1003 -0.37 30.71 -24.59
C GLU A 1003 -0.40 32.06 -23.88
N LEU A 1004 -1.08 32.13 -22.72
CA LEU A 1004 -1.12 33.32 -21.88
C LEU A 1004 0.30 33.68 -21.37
N ALA A 1005 1.04 32.68 -20.91
CA ALA A 1005 2.42 32.80 -20.45
C ALA A 1005 3.33 33.38 -21.55
N LYS A 1006 3.18 32.92 -22.79
CA LYS A 1006 3.95 33.42 -23.94
C LYS A 1006 3.62 34.87 -24.30
N LYS A 1007 2.35 35.29 -24.19
CA LYS A 1007 1.95 36.69 -24.48
C LYS A 1007 2.49 37.68 -23.44
N TYR A 1008 2.40 37.33 -22.15
CA TYR A 1008 2.74 38.24 -21.05
C TYR A 1008 4.13 38.01 -20.44
N GLY A 1009 4.90 37.04 -20.93
CA GLY A 1009 6.32 36.89 -20.61
C GLY A 1009 6.64 36.23 -19.25
N PHE A 1010 5.75 35.38 -18.73
CA PHE A 1010 5.96 34.63 -17.48
C PHE A 1010 6.15 33.12 -17.74
N ASN A 1011 6.60 32.37 -16.73
CA ASN A 1011 6.71 30.91 -16.80
C ASN A 1011 5.58 30.23 -16.00
N VAL A 1012 5.19 29.02 -16.43
CA VAL A 1012 4.24 28.17 -15.69
C VAL A 1012 4.81 26.78 -15.53
N HIS A 1013 4.78 26.28 -14.31
CA HIS A 1013 5.26 24.96 -13.91
C HIS A 1013 4.13 24.20 -13.20
N PHE A 1014 3.95 22.93 -13.56
CA PHE A 1014 2.99 22.06 -12.91
C PHE A 1014 3.68 21.17 -11.89
N VAL A 1015 3.22 21.23 -10.64
CA VAL A 1015 3.72 20.39 -9.54
C VAL A 1015 2.64 19.43 -9.09
N GLU A 1016 3.08 18.29 -8.57
CA GLU A 1016 2.22 17.22 -8.07
C GLU A 1016 3.04 16.37 -7.10
N TYR A 1017 2.34 15.83 -6.10
CA TYR A 1017 2.88 14.94 -5.09
C TYR A 1017 1.73 14.00 -4.68
N LYS A 1018 1.98 12.70 -4.44
CA LYS A 1018 0.93 11.79 -3.97
C LYS A 1018 0.81 11.90 -2.44
N TRP A 1019 -0.42 11.90 -1.95
CA TRP A 1019 -0.68 11.79 -0.51
C TRP A 1019 -0.12 10.46 0.05
N PRO A 1020 0.83 10.47 1.01
CA PRO A 1020 1.45 9.24 1.51
C PRO A 1020 0.47 8.32 2.25
N ASN A 1021 0.61 7.01 2.09
CA ASN A 1021 -0.31 6.01 2.68
C ASN A 1021 -0.33 6.01 4.21
N TRP A 1022 0.80 6.31 4.85
CA TRP A 1022 0.89 6.40 6.31
C TRP A 1022 0.21 7.66 6.87
N LEU A 1023 -0.06 8.67 6.04
CA LEU A 1023 -0.65 9.93 6.45
C LEU A 1023 -2.18 9.87 6.27
N ARG A 1024 -2.94 10.08 7.35
CA ARG A 1024 -4.42 10.01 7.30
C ARG A 1024 -4.99 10.90 6.19
N ARG A 1025 -5.66 10.27 5.22
CA ARG A 1025 -6.21 10.94 4.03
C ARG A 1025 -7.53 11.65 4.35
N GLN A 1026 -7.79 12.74 3.63
CA GLN A 1026 -9.09 13.43 3.63
C GLN A 1026 -9.98 12.88 2.51
N THR A 1027 -11.29 12.79 2.76
CA THR A 1027 -12.28 12.30 1.78
C THR A 1027 -12.83 13.43 0.92
N GLU A 1028 -13.04 14.61 1.49
CA GLU A 1028 -13.56 15.77 0.78
C GLU A 1028 -12.48 16.49 -0.04
N LYS A 1029 -12.75 16.71 -1.34
CA LYS A 1029 -11.81 17.34 -2.28
C LYS A 1029 -11.26 18.68 -1.76
N GLN A 1030 -12.11 19.52 -1.17
CA GLN A 1030 -11.70 20.81 -0.61
C GLN A 1030 -10.68 20.65 0.53
N ARG A 1031 -10.91 19.73 1.47
CA ARG A 1031 -9.97 19.44 2.57
C ARG A 1031 -8.65 18.85 2.06
N ILE A 1032 -8.70 18.05 0.99
CA ILE A 1032 -7.48 17.56 0.33
C ILE A 1032 -6.67 18.74 -0.23
N MET A 1033 -7.30 19.70 -0.92
CA MET A 1033 -6.59 20.88 -1.45
C MET A 1033 -5.97 21.72 -0.33
N TRP A 1034 -6.68 21.94 0.78
CA TRP A 1034 -6.12 22.62 1.95
C TRP A 1034 -4.90 21.89 2.51
N GLY A 1035 -4.91 20.55 2.51
CA GLY A 1035 -3.74 19.77 2.87
C GLY A 1035 -2.55 20.04 1.95
N TYR A 1036 -2.75 20.13 0.64
CA TYR A 1036 -1.68 20.46 -0.32
C TYR A 1036 -1.13 21.88 -0.19
N LYS A 1037 -1.93 22.84 0.34
CA LYS A 1037 -1.43 24.19 0.63
C LYS A 1037 -0.34 24.20 1.71
N ILE A 1038 -0.36 23.26 2.66
CA ILE A 1038 0.48 23.37 3.87
C ILE A 1038 1.35 22.14 4.16
N LEU A 1039 0.84 20.92 3.97
CA LEU A 1039 1.49 19.70 4.46
C LEU A 1039 2.70 19.25 3.64
N PHE A 1040 2.81 19.68 2.38
CA PHE A 1040 3.80 19.15 1.43
C PHE A 1040 4.71 20.23 0.84
N LEU A 1041 4.76 21.42 1.41
CA LEU A 1041 5.55 22.55 0.89
C LEU A 1041 7.04 22.22 0.74
N ASP A 1042 7.60 21.38 1.61
CA ASP A 1042 8.99 20.94 1.58
C ASP A 1042 9.33 20.02 0.40
N VAL A 1043 8.37 19.21 -0.05
CA VAL A 1043 8.55 18.11 -1.03
C VAL A 1043 7.82 18.33 -2.36
N LEU A 1044 6.90 19.30 -2.43
CA LEU A 1044 6.11 19.58 -3.64
C LEU A 1044 6.93 20.31 -4.71
N PHE A 1045 7.88 21.15 -4.30
CA PHE A 1045 8.74 21.92 -5.18
C PHE A 1045 10.12 21.31 -5.32
N PRO A 1046 10.76 21.45 -6.49
CA PRO A 1046 12.16 21.09 -6.68
C PRO A 1046 13.08 21.73 -5.63
N LEU A 1047 14.21 21.08 -5.38
CA LEU A 1047 15.16 21.49 -4.34
C LEU A 1047 15.82 22.85 -4.60
N ASN A 1048 15.93 23.27 -5.87
CA ASN A 1048 16.50 24.55 -6.28
C ASN A 1048 15.54 25.76 -6.13
N VAL A 1049 14.31 25.55 -5.64
CA VAL A 1049 13.40 26.65 -5.27
C VAL A 1049 13.61 26.99 -3.79
N GLU A 1050 14.10 28.20 -3.51
CA GLU A 1050 14.46 28.63 -2.16
C GLU A 1050 13.31 29.28 -1.38
N LYS A 1051 12.45 30.04 -2.05
CA LYS A 1051 11.32 30.76 -1.43
C LYS A 1051 10.14 30.84 -2.40
N ILE A 1052 8.92 30.80 -1.87
CA ILE A 1052 7.67 30.92 -2.64
C ILE A 1052 6.69 31.88 -1.96
N ILE A 1053 5.75 32.40 -2.74
CA ILE A 1053 4.60 33.17 -2.26
C ILE A 1053 3.34 32.41 -2.68
N PHE A 1054 2.50 32.04 -1.72
CA PHE A 1054 1.19 31.51 -2.03
C PHE A 1054 0.20 32.65 -2.22
N VAL A 1055 -0.54 32.65 -3.33
CA VAL A 1055 -1.61 33.61 -3.63
C VAL A 1055 -2.87 32.84 -3.98
N ASP A 1056 -3.97 33.08 -3.26
CA ASP A 1056 -5.25 32.43 -3.55
C ASP A 1056 -5.79 32.84 -4.93
N ALA A 1057 -6.48 31.91 -5.60
CA ALA A 1057 -6.88 32.07 -6.99
C ALA A 1057 -7.82 33.26 -7.22
N ASP A 1058 -8.62 33.64 -6.23
CA ASP A 1058 -9.60 34.73 -6.25
C ASP A 1058 -9.06 36.08 -5.76
N GLN A 1059 -7.74 36.20 -5.58
CA GLN A 1059 -7.10 37.47 -5.27
C GLN A 1059 -6.75 38.29 -6.50
N VAL A 1060 -6.73 39.61 -6.33
CA VAL A 1060 -6.15 40.57 -7.29
C VAL A 1060 -4.99 41.29 -6.64
N VAL A 1061 -3.84 41.27 -7.29
CA VAL A 1061 -2.59 41.87 -6.81
C VAL A 1061 -2.36 43.21 -7.51
N ARG A 1062 -2.10 44.26 -6.72
CA ARG A 1062 -1.87 45.65 -7.15
C ARG A 1062 -0.46 46.17 -6.89
N ALA A 1063 0.37 45.39 -6.18
CA ALA A 1063 1.74 45.76 -5.83
C ALA A 1063 2.77 44.82 -6.46
N ASP A 1064 4.04 45.23 -6.43
CA ASP A 1064 5.16 44.40 -6.88
C ASP A 1064 5.43 43.30 -5.84
N LEU A 1065 5.25 42.03 -6.23
CA LEU A 1065 5.48 40.88 -5.35
C LEU A 1065 6.94 40.69 -4.94
N LYS A 1066 7.89 41.39 -5.58
CA LYS A 1066 9.28 41.44 -5.14
C LYS A 1066 9.39 41.86 -3.68
N GLU A 1067 8.55 42.77 -3.21
CA GLU A 1067 8.56 43.23 -1.82
C GLU A 1067 8.32 42.08 -0.83
N LEU A 1068 7.43 41.13 -1.14
CA LEU A 1068 7.20 39.94 -0.31
C LEU A 1068 8.32 38.90 -0.47
N MET A 1069 8.86 38.76 -1.68
CA MET A 1069 9.96 37.83 -1.94
C MET A 1069 11.22 38.23 -1.17
N ASP A 1070 11.51 39.53 -1.09
CA ASP A 1070 12.67 40.09 -0.38
C ASP A 1070 12.38 40.34 1.12
N PHE A 1071 11.14 40.11 1.58
CA PHE A 1071 10.75 40.34 2.98
C PHE A 1071 11.54 39.43 3.94
N ASP A 1072 12.06 40.03 5.02
CA ASP A 1072 12.77 39.30 6.07
C ASP A 1072 11.77 38.65 7.04
N LEU A 1073 11.83 37.32 7.10
CA LEU A 1073 10.99 36.52 8.00
C LEU A 1073 11.58 36.39 9.41
N GLU A 1074 12.72 37.03 9.71
CA GLU A 1074 13.37 37.04 11.03
C GLU A 1074 13.62 35.62 11.57
N GLY A 1075 13.98 34.70 10.68
CA GLY A 1075 14.25 33.29 11.00
C GLY A 1075 13.01 32.40 11.08
N ALA A 1076 11.79 32.93 10.91
CA ALA A 1076 10.58 32.13 10.77
C ALA A 1076 10.52 31.43 9.39
N PRO A 1077 10.03 30.19 9.30
CA PRO A 1077 9.95 29.45 8.04
C PRO A 1077 8.86 29.97 7.09
N TYR A 1078 7.86 30.69 7.61
CA TYR A 1078 6.83 31.33 6.80
C TYR A 1078 6.24 32.58 7.47
N GLY A 1079 5.70 33.47 6.66
CA GLY A 1079 5.01 34.68 7.09
C GLY A 1079 3.60 34.76 6.52
N TYR A 1080 2.63 35.09 7.36
CA TYR A 1080 1.20 35.18 7.00
C TYR A 1080 0.66 36.56 7.33
N VAL A 1081 -0.38 36.98 6.61
CA VAL A 1081 -1.12 38.20 6.96
C VAL A 1081 -2.09 37.90 8.12
N PRO A 1082 -2.17 38.74 9.17
CA PRO A 1082 -3.16 38.59 10.22
C PRO A 1082 -4.57 38.95 9.74
N PHE A 1083 -5.59 38.45 10.45
CA PHE A 1083 -6.98 38.88 10.23
C PHE A 1083 -7.16 40.39 10.49
N CYS A 1084 -8.00 41.01 9.66
CA CYS A 1084 -8.31 42.43 9.74
C CYS A 1084 -9.24 42.75 10.92
N ASP A 1085 -8.84 43.71 11.74
CA ASP A 1085 -9.56 44.10 12.96
C ASP A 1085 -10.27 45.45 12.87
N SER A 1086 -10.26 46.11 11.71
CA SER A 1086 -10.76 47.48 11.60
C SER A 1086 -12.29 47.60 11.48
N ARG A 1087 -12.97 46.65 10.81
CA ARG A 1087 -14.45 46.68 10.74
C ARG A 1087 -15.09 46.17 12.03
N ARG A 1088 -15.56 47.07 12.88
CA ARG A 1088 -16.14 46.74 14.21
C ARG A 1088 -17.47 45.99 14.14
N GLU A 1089 -18.26 46.19 13.08
CA GLU A 1089 -19.55 45.50 12.88
C GLU A 1089 -19.42 43.96 12.86
N MET A 1090 -18.23 43.45 12.54
CA MET A 1090 -17.94 42.01 12.49
C MET A 1090 -17.39 41.43 13.79
N ASP A 1091 -17.29 42.21 14.88
CA ASP A 1091 -16.71 41.73 16.15
C ASP A 1091 -17.40 40.46 16.69
N GLY A 1092 -18.71 40.32 16.47
CA GLY A 1092 -19.48 39.12 16.86
C GLY A 1092 -19.09 37.84 16.12
N PHE A 1093 -18.42 37.93 14.97
CA PHE A 1093 -17.97 36.78 14.17
C PHE A 1093 -16.47 36.46 14.37
N ARG A 1094 -15.74 37.25 15.17
CA ARG A 1094 -14.30 37.06 15.44
C ARG A 1094 -14.07 35.95 16.47
N PHE A 1095 -14.31 34.70 16.06
CA PHE A 1095 -14.22 33.53 16.92
C PHE A 1095 -12.84 33.34 17.57
N TRP A 1096 -11.77 33.85 16.95
CA TRP A 1096 -10.40 33.73 17.47
C TRP A 1096 -10.09 34.61 18.68
N LYS A 1097 -10.93 35.60 19.00
CA LYS A 1097 -10.76 36.50 20.16
C LYS A 1097 -11.32 35.92 21.47
N SER A 1098 -11.88 34.71 21.45
CA SER A 1098 -12.45 34.07 22.64
C SER A 1098 -12.24 32.55 22.64
N GLY A 1099 -12.53 31.90 23.77
CA GLY A 1099 -12.55 30.45 23.88
C GLY A 1099 -11.18 29.80 23.63
N TYR A 1100 -11.19 28.69 22.87
CA TYR A 1100 -10.01 27.89 22.58
C TYR A 1100 -8.88 28.72 21.93
N TRP A 1101 -9.20 29.47 20.87
CA TRP A 1101 -8.20 30.20 20.10
C TRP A 1101 -7.53 31.32 20.88
N ALA A 1102 -8.26 32.07 21.69
CA ALA A 1102 -7.65 33.10 22.56
C ALA A 1102 -6.64 32.50 23.54
N ASN A 1103 -6.94 31.32 24.11
CA ASN A 1103 -6.05 30.63 25.04
C ASN A 1103 -4.78 30.09 24.34
N VAL A 1104 -4.92 29.55 23.12
CA VAL A 1104 -3.79 29.00 22.36
C VAL A 1104 -2.88 30.10 21.83
N LEU A 1105 -3.46 31.17 21.28
CA LEU A 1105 -2.69 32.26 20.67
C LEU A 1105 -1.99 33.14 21.70
N GLY A 1106 -2.58 33.32 22.90
CA GLY A 1106 -2.11 34.29 23.88
C GLY A 1106 -2.12 35.70 23.27
N ASP A 1107 -0.97 36.37 23.29
CA ASP A 1107 -0.82 37.72 22.70
C ASP A 1107 -0.57 37.71 21.18
N ARG A 1108 -0.52 36.54 20.55
CA ARG A 1108 -0.26 36.41 19.11
C ARG A 1108 -1.53 36.61 18.29
N LYS A 1109 -1.35 37.06 17.05
CA LYS A 1109 -2.46 37.26 16.10
C LYS A 1109 -2.89 35.93 15.47
N TYR A 1110 -4.16 35.87 15.10
CA TYR A 1110 -4.69 34.81 14.24
C TYR A 1110 -4.50 35.19 12.77
N HIS A 1111 -3.95 34.27 11.98
CA HIS A 1111 -3.53 34.51 10.60
C HIS A 1111 -4.43 33.81 9.57
N ILE A 1112 -4.49 34.34 8.35
CA ILE A 1112 -5.32 33.84 7.23
C ILE A 1112 -4.48 33.20 6.12
N SER A 1113 -4.95 32.09 5.56
CA SER A 1113 -4.22 31.30 4.55
C SER A 1113 -4.37 31.78 3.09
N ALA A 1114 -4.90 32.98 2.88
CA ALA A 1114 -5.16 33.53 1.55
C ALA A 1114 -3.88 34.03 0.84
N LEU A 1115 -2.94 34.59 1.62
CA LEU A 1115 -1.65 35.08 1.14
C LEU A 1115 -0.57 34.81 2.21
N TYR A 1116 0.49 34.10 1.84
CA TYR A 1116 1.62 33.86 2.73
C TYR A 1116 2.92 33.62 1.95
N VAL A 1117 4.05 33.89 2.61
CA VAL A 1117 5.40 33.67 2.08
C VAL A 1117 6.04 32.50 2.81
N VAL A 1118 6.74 31.63 2.09
CA VAL A 1118 7.44 30.47 2.67
C VAL A 1118 8.90 30.51 2.23
N ASP A 1119 9.81 30.58 3.19
CA ASP A 1119 11.23 30.32 2.97
C ASP A 1119 11.42 28.80 3.00
N LEU A 1120 11.43 28.17 1.83
CA LEU A 1120 11.51 26.71 1.68
C LEU A 1120 12.83 26.17 2.22
N LYS A 1121 13.92 26.94 2.12
CA LYS A 1121 15.21 26.56 2.69
C LYS A 1121 15.09 26.45 4.20
N LYS A 1122 14.60 27.50 4.87
CA LYS A 1122 14.39 27.49 6.32
C LYS A 1122 13.35 26.46 6.75
N PHE A 1123 12.28 26.30 5.99
CA PHE A 1123 11.21 25.34 6.22
C PHE A 1123 11.73 23.89 6.21
N ARG A 1124 12.60 23.54 5.25
CA ARG A 1124 13.28 22.23 5.16
C ARG A 1124 14.30 22.06 6.28
N GLU A 1125 15.14 23.07 6.54
CA GLU A 1125 16.15 23.06 7.61
C GLU A 1125 15.54 22.80 9.00
N MET A 1126 14.41 23.45 9.31
CA MET A 1126 13.69 23.29 10.58
C MET A 1126 12.82 22.03 10.62
N SER A 1127 12.74 21.26 9.52
CA SER A 1127 11.81 20.14 9.38
C SER A 1127 10.36 20.55 9.69
N ALA A 1128 9.95 21.77 9.32
CA ALA A 1128 8.64 22.31 9.66
C ALA A 1128 7.49 21.48 9.05
N GLY A 1129 7.69 20.97 7.83
CA GLY A 1129 6.74 20.06 7.16
C GLY A 1129 6.48 18.78 7.95
N ASP A 1130 7.53 18.16 8.53
CA ASP A 1130 7.38 16.95 9.36
C ASP A 1130 6.60 17.23 10.65
N GLN A 1131 6.85 18.37 11.28
CA GLN A 1131 6.13 18.77 12.49
C GLN A 1131 4.64 19.01 12.19
N LEU A 1132 4.33 19.69 11.08
CA LEU A 1132 2.97 19.94 10.61
C LEU A 1132 2.24 18.62 10.30
N ARG A 1133 2.88 17.71 9.57
CA ARG A 1133 2.32 16.38 9.25
C ARG A 1133 2.07 15.53 10.50
N GLY A 1134 2.98 15.54 11.46
CA GLY A 1134 2.84 14.81 12.73
C GLY A 1134 1.63 15.29 13.54
N ASN A 1135 1.49 16.61 13.72
CA ASN A 1135 0.35 17.20 14.43
C ASN A 1135 -0.97 17.03 13.67
N TYR A 1136 -0.95 17.23 12.36
CA TYR A 1136 -2.11 16.94 11.52
C TYR A 1136 -2.59 15.49 11.67
N HIS A 1137 -1.67 14.51 11.65
CA HIS A 1137 -2.04 13.10 11.78
C HIS A 1137 -2.71 12.80 13.14
N MET A 1138 -2.29 13.48 14.20
CA MET A 1138 -2.92 13.39 15.52
C MET A 1138 -4.30 14.06 15.55
N LEU A 1139 -4.42 15.30 15.08
CA LEU A 1139 -5.64 16.10 15.14
C LEU A 1139 -6.74 15.54 14.22
N SER A 1140 -6.39 15.15 13.00
CA SER A 1140 -7.31 14.59 11.99
C SER A 1140 -7.96 13.25 12.40
N ARG A 1141 -7.61 12.72 13.58
CA ARG A 1141 -8.38 11.64 14.24
C ARG A 1141 -9.82 12.03 14.49
N ASP A 1142 -10.05 13.27 14.92
CA ASP A 1142 -11.37 13.88 15.03
C ASP A 1142 -11.64 14.72 13.76
N PRO A 1143 -12.67 14.41 12.96
CA PRO A 1143 -13.05 15.19 11.78
C PRO A 1143 -13.37 16.66 12.07
N ASN A 1144 -13.76 17.00 13.31
CA ASN A 1144 -14.15 18.36 13.70
C ASN A 1144 -12.99 19.20 14.25
N SER A 1145 -11.80 18.63 14.40
CA SER A 1145 -10.64 19.29 15.03
C SER A 1145 -10.13 20.50 14.23
N LEU A 1146 -10.09 20.38 12.91
CA LEU A 1146 -9.57 21.37 11.98
C LEU A 1146 -10.72 21.77 11.05
N SER A 1147 -11.29 22.96 11.28
CA SER A 1147 -12.39 23.48 10.47
C SER A 1147 -11.87 23.90 9.10
N ASN A 1148 -10.81 24.71 9.10
CA ASN A 1148 -10.07 25.12 7.91
C ASN A 1148 -8.62 24.64 8.05
N LEU A 1149 -8.31 23.46 7.49
CA LEU A 1149 -7.03 22.77 7.69
C LEU A 1149 -5.80 23.65 7.39
N ASP A 1150 -5.83 24.40 6.30
CA ASP A 1150 -4.73 25.25 5.83
C ASP A 1150 -4.47 26.48 6.73
N GLN A 1151 -5.47 26.89 7.51
CA GLN A 1151 -5.41 28.04 8.40
C GLN A 1151 -5.23 27.63 9.86
N ASP A 1152 -6.01 26.67 10.33
CA ASP A 1152 -6.04 26.25 11.73
C ASP A 1152 -4.75 25.52 12.11
N LEU A 1153 -4.18 24.71 11.22
CA LEU A 1153 -2.97 23.95 11.54
C LEU A 1153 -1.77 24.87 11.85
N PRO A 1154 -1.37 25.83 10.98
CA PRO A 1154 -0.30 26.78 11.32
C PRO A 1154 -0.58 27.59 12.58
N ASN A 1155 -1.81 28.10 12.76
CA ASN A 1155 -2.15 28.91 13.94
C ASN A 1155 -2.11 28.10 15.24
N SER A 1156 -2.50 26.81 15.20
CA SER A 1156 -2.43 25.93 16.37
C SER A 1156 -1.00 25.59 16.79
N MET A 1157 -0.06 25.66 15.84
CA MET A 1157 1.36 25.34 16.02
C MET A 1157 2.25 26.59 16.09
N ILE A 1158 1.68 27.76 16.33
CA ILE A 1158 2.38 29.05 16.26
C ILE A 1158 3.57 29.17 17.23
N HIS A 1159 3.62 28.35 18.28
CA HIS A 1159 4.71 28.34 19.27
C HIS A 1159 5.84 27.39 18.89
N GLU A 1160 5.54 26.26 18.25
CA GLU A 1160 6.51 25.28 17.76
C GLU A 1160 7.09 25.68 16.39
N VAL A 1161 6.23 26.15 15.49
CA VAL A 1161 6.58 26.61 14.15
C VAL A 1161 6.20 28.10 14.04
N PRO A 1162 7.16 29.00 14.21
CA PRO A 1162 6.87 30.43 14.35
C PRO A 1162 6.31 31.02 13.05
N ILE A 1163 5.38 31.95 13.20
CA ILE A 1163 4.78 32.71 12.09
C ILE A 1163 5.24 34.15 12.16
N LYS A 1164 5.82 34.67 11.08
CA LYS A 1164 6.04 36.11 10.95
C LYS A 1164 4.75 36.80 10.48
N SER A 1165 4.22 37.73 11.26
CA SER A 1165 3.07 38.53 10.83
C SER A 1165 3.49 39.53 9.76
N LEU A 1166 2.89 39.42 8.58
CA LEU A 1166 3.07 40.36 7.47
C LEU A 1166 2.25 41.65 7.68
N PRO A 1167 2.63 42.77 7.06
CA PRO A 1167 1.86 44.02 7.13
C PRO A 1167 0.42 43.85 6.62
N GLN A 1168 -0.56 44.52 7.27
CA GLN A 1168 -1.99 44.39 6.96
C GLN A 1168 -2.34 44.84 5.53
N GLU A 1169 -1.60 45.81 4.97
CA GLU A 1169 -1.78 46.29 3.60
C GLU A 1169 -1.65 45.19 2.54
N TRP A 1170 -0.98 44.08 2.86
CA TRP A 1170 -0.86 42.93 1.96
C TRP A 1170 -2.15 42.14 1.78
N LEU A 1171 -3.17 42.34 2.62
CA LEU A 1171 -4.45 41.68 2.44
C LEU A 1171 -5.60 42.55 2.90
N TRP A 1172 -6.47 42.88 1.95
CA TRP A 1172 -7.73 43.55 2.21
C TRP A 1172 -8.90 42.65 1.80
N CYS A 1173 -9.91 42.54 2.67
CA CYS A 1173 -11.21 42.00 2.28
C CYS A 1173 -12.34 42.89 2.83
N GLU A 1174 -13.35 43.14 1.99
CA GLU A 1174 -14.52 43.95 2.31
C GLU A 1174 -15.21 43.51 3.61
N THR A 1175 -15.30 42.21 3.87
CA THR A 1175 -15.99 41.71 5.06
C THR A 1175 -15.31 42.17 6.36
N TRP A 1176 -13.98 42.22 6.43
CA TRP A 1176 -13.26 42.42 7.71
C TRP A 1176 -12.50 43.75 7.81
N CYS A 1177 -12.10 44.33 6.68
CA CYS A 1177 -11.41 45.60 6.63
C CYS A 1177 -12.36 46.77 6.39
N ASP A 1178 -12.04 47.93 6.92
CA ASP A 1178 -12.70 49.20 6.61
C ASP A 1178 -12.49 49.62 5.14
N ASP A 1179 -13.34 50.51 4.66
CA ASP A 1179 -13.30 50.94 3.25
C ASP A 1179 -12.14 51.92 2.98
N GLU A 1180 -11.67 52.66 3.99
CA GLU A 1180 -10.56 53.61 3.86
C GLU A 1180 -9.23 52.91 3.56
N SER A 1181 -8.96 51.78 4.21
CA SER A 1181 -7.74 50.98 4.00
C SER A 1181 -7.64 50.35 2.61
N LYS A 1182 -8.75 50.25 1.86
CA LYS A 1182 -8.78 49.69 0.50
C LYS A 1182 -7.86 50.44 -0.46
N ASN A 1183 -7.69 51.75 -0.26
CA ASN A 1183 -6.84 52.58 -1.12
C ASN A 1183 -5.35 52.22 -1.02
N ASN A 1184 -4.92 51.71 0.15
CA ASN A 1184 -3.55 51.29 0.42
C ASN A 1184 -3.37 49.76 0.26
N ALA A 1185 -4.42 49.04 -0.16
CA ALA A 1185 -4.39 47.59 -0.27
C ALA A 1185 -3.51 47.13 -1.45
N LYS A 1186 -2.49 46.32 -1.14
CA LYS A 1186 -1.58 45.70 -2.11
C LYS A 1186 -2.19 44.45 -2.75
N THR A 1187 -3.04 43.73 -2.03
CA THR A 1187 -3.87 42.66 -2.59
C THR A 1187 -5.30 42.74 -2.04
N ILE A 1188 -6.26 42.30 -2.85
CA ILE A 1188 -7.67 42.23 -2.48
C ILE A 1188 -8.12 40.77 -2.58
N ASP A 1189 -8.64 40.24 -1.48
CA ASP A 1189 -9.23 38.92 -1.37
C ASP A 1189 -10.76 38.97 -1.41
N LEU A 1190 -11.38 38.03 -2.14
CA LEU A 1190 -12.83 37.91 -2.27
C LEU A 1190 -13.39 36.96 -1.21
N CYS A 1191 -13.20 37.35 0.05
CA CYS A 1191 -13.60 36.53 1.18
C CYS A 1191 -15.13 36.41 1.31
N ASN A 1192 -15.57 35.28 1.87
CA ASN A 1192 -17.01 35.04 2.08
C ASN A 1192 -17.56 35.99 3.16
N ASN A 1193 -18.77 36.50 2.93
CA ASN A 1193 -19.48 37.34 3.89
C ASN A 1193 -20.42 36.47 4.75
N PRO A 1194 -20.33 36.48 6.09
CA PRO A 1194 -21.23 35.70 6.95
C PRO A 1194 -22.64 36.30 7.04
N MET A 1195 -22.82 37.59 6.71
CA MET A 1195 -24.10 38.29 6.75
C MET A 1195 -24.88 38.22 5.43
N THR A 1196 -24.20 38.01 4.30
CA THR A 1196 -24.81 38.01 2.96
C THR A 1196 -24.37 36.81 2.13
N LYS A 1197 -25.16 36.40 1.14
CA LYS A 1197 -24.84 35.29 0.22
C LYS A 1197 -24.68 35.78 -1.22
N GLU A 1198 -23.82 36.77 -1.44
CA GLU A 1198 -23.50 37.26 -2.77
C GLU A 1198 -22.58 36.27 -3.52
N PRO A 1199 -22.84 35.92 -4.79
CA PRO A 1199 -21.93 35.10 -5.59
C PRO A 1199 -20.59 35.81 -5.86
N LYS A 1200 -19.47 35.05 -5.82
CA LYS A 1200 -18.11 35.59 -5.97
C LYS A 1200 -17.87 36.43 -7.24
N LEU A 1201 -18.53 36.11 -8.36
CA LEU A 1201 -18.41 36.90 -9.59
C LEU A 1201 -19.03 38.30 -9.44
N ASN A 1202 -20.16 38.40 -8.74
CA ASN A 1202 -20.82 39.68 -8.53
C ASN A 1202 -20.01 40.56 -7.58
N SER A 1203 -19.50 39.97 -6.49
CA SER A 1203 -18.61 40.67 -5.56
C SER A 1203 -17.32 41.11 -6.25
N ALA A 1204 -16.70 40.28 -7.11
CA ALA A 1204 -15.50 40.65 -7.85
C ALA A 1204 -15.69 41.92 -8.69
N VAL A 1205 -16.76 41.96 -9.49
CA VAL A 1205 -17.09 43.08 -10.37
C VAL A 1205 -17.44 44.36 -9.60
N ARG A 1206 -18.06 44.21 -8.42
CA ARG A 1206 -18.47 45.34 -7.56
C ARG A 1206 -17.31 45.90 -6.74
N ILE A 1207 -16.45 45.04 -6.21
CA ILE A 1207 -15.36 45.39 -5.29
C ILE A 1207 -14.13 45.88 -6.06
N ILE A 1208 -13.80 45.27 -7.20
CA ILE A 1208 -12.54 45.49 -7.89
C ILE A 1208 -12.82 46.12 -9.26
N ASN A 1209 -12.52 47.41 -9.40
CA ASN A 1209 -12.86 48.19 -10.59
C ASN A 1209 -12.18 47.64 -11.86
N GLU A 1210 -10.91 47.26 -11.75
CA GLU A 1210 -10.07 46.74 -12.83
C GLU A 1210 -10.37 45.27 -13.21
N TRP A 1211 -11.26 44.59 -12.47
CA TRP A 1211 -11.51 43.16 -12.68
C TRP A 1211 -12.11 42.87 -14.06
N LYS A 1212 -13.00 43.75 -14.55
CA LYS A 1212 -13.63 43.60 -15.87
C LYS A 1212 -12.60 43.62 -16.99
N ASP A 1213 -11.64 44.54 -16.92
CA ASP A 1213 -10.61 44.71 -17.94
C ASP A 1213 -9.66 43.49 -17.97
N LEU A 1214 -9.25 43.01 -16.80
CA LEU A 1214 -8.43 41.79 -16.67
C LEU A 1214 -9.16 40.54 -17.18
N ASP A 1215 -10.44 40.42 -16.86
CA ASP A 1215 -11.28 39.31 -17.31
C ASP A 1215 -11.50 39.34 -18.84
N GLU A 1216 -11.69 40.51 -19.44
CA GLU A 1216 -11.81 40.64 -20.90
C GLU A 1216 -10.53 40.22 -21.63
N GLU A 1217 -9.36 40.60 -21.13
CA GLU A 1217 -8.06 40.18 -21.69
C GLU A 1217 -7.84 38.66 -21.60
N THR A 1218 -8.20 38.05 -20.47
CA THR A 1218 -8.04 36.59 -20.31
C THR A 1218 -9.06 35.78 -21.13
N ARG A 1219 -10.22 36.35 -21.46
CA ARG A 1219 -11.23 35.72 -22.32
C ARG A 1219 -10.77 35.54 -23.76
N GLU A 1220 -9.86 36.38 -24.29
CA GLU A 1220 -9.29 36.19 -25.64
C GLU A 1220 -8.65 34.80 -25.80
N PHE A 1221 -8.02 34.30 -24.74
CA PHE A 1221 -7.37 32.98 -24.67
C PHE A 1221 -8.35 31.82 -24.44
N SER A 1222 -9.58 32.14 -24.05
CA SER A 1222 -10.63 31.17 -23.76
C SER A 1222 -11.61 31.00 -24.95
N ARG A 1223 -11.52 31.87 -25.97
CA ARG A 1223 -12.41 31.91 -27.15
C ARG A 1223 -11.90 31.17 -28.39
N LYS A 1224 -10.64 30.71 -28.43
CA LYS A 1224 -10.19 29.83 -29.51
C LYS A 1224 -10.77 28.43 -29.25
N PRO A 1225 -11.73 27.94 -30.04
CA PRO A 1225 -12.01 26.51 -30.01
C PRO A 1225 -10.71 25.80 -30.38
N SER A 1226 -10.32 24.85 -29.56
CA SER A 1226 -9.35 23.82 -29.94
C SER A 1226 -9.81 23.29 -31.30
N LYS A 1227 -9.03 23.54 -32.36
CA LYS A 1227 -9.16 22.80 -33.63
C LYS A 1227 -8.79 21.35 -33.30
N ILE A 1228 -9.75 20.62 -32.76
CA ILE A 1228 -9.75 19.17 -32.75
C ILE A 1228 -10.64 18.86 -33.94
N ASP A 1229 -10.01 18.52 -35.06
CA ASP A 1229 -10.71 17.93 -36.20
C ASP A 1229 -11.57 16.78 -35.66
N LEU A 1230 -12.87 16.86 -35.95
CA LEU A 1230 -13.88 15.81 -35.70
C LEU A 1230 -13.63 14.61 -36.61
#